data_AF-R6GWR5-F1
#
_entry.id   AF-R6GWR5-F1
#
_cell.length_a   1.000
_cell.length_b   1.000
_cell.length_c   1.000
_cell.angle_alpha   90.00
_cell.angle_beta   90.00
_cell.angle_gamma   90.00
#
_symmetry.space_group_name_H-M   'P 1'
#
loop_
_entity.id
_entity.type
_entity.pdbx_description
1 polymer ?
#
loop_
_entity_poly.entity_id
_entity_poly.type
_entity_poly.pdbx_seq_one_letter_code
_entity_poly.pdbx_strand_id
1 'polypeptide(L)'
;MKKTTILIIVVLFMVIGYAAYNTTINIYGNGKLAENLSDFKVYLSNLKVNGKEVSGINNTKDEFTINEINGDISVDIVNDSTEYDTKAYLDCDVDNTWDFDYTGGEQTFTAPITGTYKLEVWGAQGGSGSFNNYSNDKAGYGGYSLGLISINSSSKIYINVGGAGGVVNSINGSAGGYNGGGNGEATCEGFKYPGGGGGGGATHISGTSGILPTLSNKIDNIMIVAGGGGGAGLYNGGYNQGGGYAGSGGGFVGGDATTTNLRPIIGGTQTTGYSFGLGETSTACHYAVDGNWGNGGGGGGFYGGFASSYTTGTYTNGGGAGGSGYIGNPLLTEKSMYCYNCTESNEISIKTVSTTCVNSNPTENCAKLGNGYARITLISSPTSITTDKVTISAQESTSQNLKNVTGKTLTCKLKVNKISRTEKKEYTGPTEWTFDYTGGEQTFTAPITGTYKLEAWGAQGGSGINTNQGSTNYVRNGGFGGYSSGEISILKNSVLYINIGGQGEDGTSTQDIGVKFSGGYNGGGNGLYYSGGGGATHIATKSGILSSLHNSINYILIVSGGGGGTSAHYLGGGYCIGGSGGGIQGQAGYNGDSTTYLENGSSQTNGFSFGKGEDSQNPSSGCATAGGGGGFYGGKSPTNFSTSWNSCSGGGSGYIGNTLLSKKGMYCYNCTESSEISTKTISTTCTSATPTVNCSKQGNGYARITLISY
;
A
#
# COMPACT_ATOMS: atom_id res chain seq x y z
N MET A 1 53.21 -30.14 4.68
CA MET A 1 52.27 -30.02 5.81
C MET A 1 51.37 -28.83 5.52
N LYS A 2 50.04 -28.87 5.47
CA LYS A 2 49.04 -29.67 6.18
C LYS A 2 47.83 -29.89 5.25
N LYS A 3 47.66 -31.12 4.75
CA LYS A 3 46.43 -31.60 4.08
C LYS A 3 45.64 -32.55 4.99
N THR A 4 45.94 -32.54 6.30
CA THR A 4 45.49 -33.60 7.23
C THR A 4 44.46 -33.15 8.26
N THR A 5 44.09 -31.86 8.30
CA THR A 5 43.26 -31.35 9.42
C THR A 5 41.75 -31.38 9.15
N ILE A 6 41.30 -31.35 7.88
CA ILE A 6 39.86 -31.41 7.55
C ILE A 6 39.34 -32.86 7.57
N LEU A 7 40.20 -33.85 7.34
CA LEU A 7 39.81 -35.26 7.31
C LEU A 7 39.54 -35.84 8.72
N ILE A 8 40.04 -35.21 9.80
CA ILE A 8 39.92 -35.75 11.16
C ILE A 8 38.54 -35.49 11.79
N ILE A 9 37.82 -34.44 11.37
CA ILE A 9 36.50 -34.12 11.94
C ILE A 9 35.40 -35.03 11.37
N VAL A 10 35.49 -35.43 10.10
CA VAL A 10 34.51 -36.34 9.47
C VAL A 10 34.71 -37.79 9.95
N VAL A 11 35.96 -38.22 10.16
CA VAL A 11 36.26 -39.59 10.65
C VAL A 11 35.78 -39.81 12.09
N LEU A 12 35.66 -38.77 12.92
CA LEU A 12 35.14 -38.92 14.29
C LEU A 12 33.63 -39.22 14.35
N PHE A 13 32.86 -38.84 13.33
CA PHE A 13 31.42 -39.14 13.27
C PHE A 13 31.11 -40.56 12.77
N MET A 14 32.00 -41.18 11.99
CA MET A 14 31.80 -42.58 11.52
C MET A 14 32.14 -43.64 12.58
N VAL A 15 32.87 -43.31 13.65
CA VAL A 15 33.32 -44.28 14.66
C VAL A 15 32.36 -44.41 15.85
N ILE A 16 31.38 -43.53 16.00
CA ILE A 16 30.37 -43.61 17.08
C ILE A 16 29.16 -44.44 16.60
N GLY A 17 29.43 -45.58 15.99
CA GLY A 17 28.50 -46.68 15.97
C GLY A 17 28.51 -47.34 17.34
N TYR A 18 27.40 -47.23 18.06
CA TYR A 18 27.08 -47.96 19.29
C TYR A 18 27.95 -47.65 20.53
N ALA A 19 27.29 -47.11 21.56
CA ALA A 19 27.74 -47.03 22.96
C ALA A 19 28.73 -45.92 23.36
N ALA A 20 28.28 -44.67 23.34
CA ALA A 20 28.80 -43.64 24.25
C ALA A 20 27.66 -42.69 24.68
N TYR A 21 27.17 -42.84 25.91
CA TYR A 21 25.99 -42.12 26.42
C TYR A 21 26.28 -40.74 26.99
N ASN A 22 27.50 -40.21 26.91
CA ASN A 22 27.82 -38.80 27.16
C ASN A 22 29.22 -38.50 26.63
N THR A 23 29.34 -37.60 25.66
CA THR A 23 30.62 -37.07 25.18
C THR A 23 30.77 -35.63 25.66
N THR A 24 31.80 -35.35 26.44
CA THR A 24 32.16 -33.99 26.88
C THR A 24 33.22 -33.43 25.94
N ILE A 25 32.92 -32.32 25.25
CA ILE A 25 33.87 -31.62 24.38
C ILE A 25 34.46 -30.45 25.17
N ASN A 26 35.73 -30.56 25.58
CA ASN A 26 36.46 -29.47 26.21
C ASN A 26 37.30 -28.74 25.16
N ILE A 27 36.98 -27.47 24.90
CA ILE A 27 37.76 -26.59 24.00
C ILE A 27 38.71 -25.74 24.84
N TYR A 28 40.02 -25.95 24.67
CA TYR A 28 41.04 -25.15 25.33
C TYR A 28 41.60 -24.13 24.33
N GLY A 29 41.16 -22.86 24.44
CA GLY A 29 41.57 -21.73 23.60
C GLY A 29 40.47 -20.67 23.46
N ASN A 30 40.75 -19.51 22.86
CA ASN A 30 39.78 -18.42 22.66
C ASN A 30 38.79 -18.66 21.49
N GLY A 31 38.53 -19.91 21.12
CA GLY A 31 37.61 -20.25 20.02
C GLY A 31 36.15 -20.08 20.45
N LYS A 32 35.37 -19.29 19.69
CA LYS A 32 33.91 -19.23 19.84
C LYS A 32 33.26 -20.39 19.07
N LEU A 33 32.52 -21.25 19.76
CA LEU A 33 31.48 -22.08 19.14
C LEU A 33 30.25 -21.19 18.93
N ALA A 34 29.75 -21.08 17.70
CA ALA A 34 28.49 -20.43 17.40
C ALA A 34 27.62 -21.43 16.61
N GLU A 35 26.33 -21.49 16.92
CA GLU A 35 25.37 -22.25 16.12
C GLU A 35 25.36 -21.71 14.67
N ASN A 36 25.26 -22.61 13.69
CA ASN A 36 25.09 -22.22 12.29
C ASN A 36 23.66 -21.71 12.07
N LEU A 37 23.40 -20.45 12.43
CA LEU A 37 22.10 -19.82 12.24
C LEU A 37 21.83 -19.40 10.78
N SER A 38 22.76 -19.67 9.84
CA SER A 38 22.60 -19.24 8.45
C SER A 38 21.45 -19.96 7.73
N ASP A 39 21.06 -21.14 8.20
CA ASP A 39 19.95 -21.93 7.65
C ASP A 39 18.59 -21.61 8.29
N PHE A 40 18.54 -20.97 9.47
CA PHE A 40 17.25 -20.72 10.14
C PHE A 40 16.48 -19.59 9.46
N LYS A 41 15.52 -19.97 8.59
CA LYS A 41 14.79 -19.05 7.73
C LYS A 41 13.29 -19.34 7.76
N VAL A 42 12.56 -18.57 8.55
CA VAL A 42 11.10 -18.67 8.70
C VAL A 42 10.48 -17.32 8.42
N TYR A 43 9.45 -17.28 7.58
CA TYR A 43 8.87 -16.03 7.11
C TYR A 43 7.41 -16.16 6.67
N LEU A 44 6.74 -15.02 6.54
CA LEU A 44 5.37 -14.88 6.07
C LEU A 44 5.29 -14.82 4.56
N SER A 45 4.24 -15.39 3.99
CA SER A 45 3.90 -15.27 2.57
C SER A 45 2.38 -15.37 2.35
N ASN A 46 1.91 -15.08 1.14
CA ASN A 46 0.55 -15.40 0.70
C ASN A 46 -0.57 -14.76 1.57
N LEU A 47 -0.39 -13.49 1.97
CA LEU A 47 -1.36 -12.76 2.77
C LEU A 47 -2.65 -12.52 1.98
N LYS A 48 -3.78 -12.92 2.55
CA LYS A 48 -5.10 -12.80 1.95
C LYS A 48 -6.09 -12.19 2.92
N VAL A 49 -6.97 -11.34 2.39
CA VAL A 49 -8.15 -10.80 3.07
C VAL A 49 -9.37 -11.24 2.29
N ASN A 50 -10.32 -11.90 2.95
CA ASN A 50 -11.53 -12.46 2.33
C ASN A 50 -11.21 -13.32 1.09
N GLY A 51 -10.13 -14.11 1.17
CA GLY A 51 -9.65 -14.99 0.11
C GLY A 51 -8.91 -14.31 -1.05
N LYS A 52 -8.80 -12.97 -1.06
CA LYS A 52 -8.06 -12.21 -2.07
C LYS A 52 -6.67 -11.85 -1.56
N GLU A 53 -5.65 -12.06 -2.38
CA GLU A 53 -4.27 -11.70 -2.05
C GLU A 53 -4.13 -10.18 -1.93
N VAL A 54 -3.44 -9.72 -0.87
CA VAL A 54 -3.20 -8.30 -0.59
C VAL A 54 -1.73 -8.06 -0.27
N SER A 55 -1.26 -6.86 -0.58
CA SER A 55 0.01 -6.37 -0.04
C SER A 55 -0.13 -6.06 1.45
N GLY A 56 0.96 -6.18 2.21
CA GLY A 56 0.96 -5.81 3.64
C GLY A 56 2.11 -6.44 4.41
N ILE A 57 2.65 -7.57 3.93
CA ILE A 57 3.86 -8.17 4.48
C ILE A 57 5.07 -7.24 4.24
N ASN A 58 5.85 -7.00 5.29
CA ASN A 58 7.03 -6.15 5.23
C ASN A 58 8.22 -6.82 4.48
N ASN A 59 9.30 -6.07 4.28
CA ASN A 59 10.46 -6.56 3.52
C ASN A 59 11.21 -7.70 4.21
N THR A 60 11.25 -7.73 5.55
CA THR A 60 11.85 -8.80 6.34
C THR A 60 10.95 -10.04 6.44
N LYS A 61 9.69 -9.93 5.99
CA LYS A 61 8.66 -10.96 6.00
C LYS A 61 8.37 -11.55 7.38
N ASP A 62 8.53 -10.76 8.43
CA ASP A 62 8.26 -11.13 9.82
C ASP A 62 7.09 -10.34 10.42
N GLU A 63 6.48 -9.44 9.65
CA GLU A 63 5.31 -8.65 10.06
C GLU A 63 4.42 -8.37 8.84
N PHE A 64 3.12 -8.19 9.09
CA PHE A 64 2.24 -7.56 8.13
C PHE A 64 1.31 -6.52 8.76
N THR A 65 0.92 -5.53 7.96
CA THR A 65 -0.07 -4.51 8.33
C THR A 65 -1.19 -4.46 7.29
N ILE A 66 -2.44 -4.43 7.75
CA ILE A 66 -3.63 -4.22 6.92
C ILE A 66 -4.38 -3.00 7.47
N ASN A 67 -4.66 -2.03 6.60
CA ASN A 67 -5.50 -0.87 6.92
C ASN A 67 -6.96 -1.18 6.58
N GLU A 68 -7.88 -0.62 7.35
CA GLU A 68 -9.34 -0.76 7.21
C GLU A 68 -9.78 -2.22 7.11
N ILE A 69 -9.27 -3.05 8.03
CA ILE A 69 -9.54 -4.49 8.01
C ILE A 69 -11.02 -4.76 8.31
N ASN A 70 -11.63 -5.59 7.46
CA ASN A 70 -12.95 -6.15 7.67
C ASN A 70 -13.05 -7.54 7.04
N GLY A 71 -13.02 -8.57 7.89
CA GLY A 71 -13.30 -9.96 7.50
C GLY A 71 -12.21 -10.94 7.89
N ASP A 72 -12.06 -11.99 7.09
CA ASP A 72 -11.18 -13.11 7.37
C ASP A 72 -9.77 -12.86 6.80
N ILE A 73 -8.74 -13.10 7.62
CA ILE A 73 -7.34 -13.05 7.21
C ILE A 73 -6.79 -14.47 7.13
N SER A 74 -6.03 -14.75 6.07
CA SER A 74 -5.21 -15.95 5.94
C SER A 74 -3.79 -15.53 5.56
N VAL A 75 -2.78 -16.11 6.20
CA VAL A 75 -1.37 -15.90 5.87
C VAL A 75 -0.59 -17.19 6.02
N ASP A 76 0.32 -17.47 5.10
CA ASP A 76 1.18 -18.65 5.16
C ASP A 76 2.43 -18.33 5.98
N ILE A 77 2.79 -19.24 6.88
CA ILE A 77 4.09 -19.27 7.54
C ILE A 77 4.93 -20.35 6.87
N VAL A 78 6.05 -19.94 6.27
CA VAL A 78 6.97 -20.81 5.54
C VAL A 78 8.20 -21.09 6.39
N ASN A 79 8.55 -22.37 6.57
CA ASN A 79 9.84 -22.78 7.11
C ASN A 79 10.75 -23.24 5.97
N ASP A 80 11.64 -22.35 5.53
CA ASP A 80 12.63 -22.56 4.46
C ASP A 80 13.99 -23.01 5.01
N SER A 81 14.02 -23.48 6.26
CA SER A 81 15.21 -24.08 6.85
C SER A 81 15.36 -25.53 6.38
N THR A 82 16.57 -26.06 6.36
CA THR A 82 16.87 -27.48 6.10
C THR A 82 17.23 -28.25 7.37
N GLU A 83 17.71 -27.57 8.41
CA GLU A 83 18.25 -28.15 9.64
C GLU A 83 17.32 -27.93 10.85
N TYR A 84 16.27 -27.11 10.70
CA TYR A 84 15.42 -26.69 11.81
C TYR A 84 13.94 -26.87 11.51
N ASP A 85 13.25 -27.44 12.48
CA ASP A 85 11.80 -27.25 12.64
C ASP A 85 11.56 -25.94 13.38
N THR A 86 10.34 -25.43 13.29
CA THR A 86 9.98 -24.19 13.98
C THR A 86 8.62 -24.33 14.62
N LYS A 87 8.48 -23.73 15.81
CA LYS A 87 7.18 -23.45 16.40
C LYS A 87 6.87 -21.98 16.20
N ALA A 88 5.84 -21.69 15.43
CA ALA A 88 5.48 -20.35 15.01
C ALA A 88 4.06 -19.97 15.46
N TYR A 89 3.83 -18.68 15.67
CA TYR A 89 2.50 -18.08 15.88
C TYR A 89 2.53 -16.60 15.50
N LEU A 90 1.36 -16.00 15.36
CA LEU A 90 1.19 -14.57 15.12
C LEU A 90 0.74 -13.88 16.40
N ASP A 91 1.31 -12.71 16.63
CA ASP A 91 0.95 -11.80 17.70
C ASP A 91 0.48 -10.49 17.08
N CYS A 92 -0.80 -10.18 17.22
CA CYS A 92 -1.48 -9.15 16.46
C CYS A 92 -2.11 -8.08 17.35
N ASP A 93 -1.96 -6.82 16.93
CA ASP A 93 -2.59 -5.65 17.54
C ASP A 93 -3.60 -5.03 16.55
N VAL A 94 -4.78 -4.66 17.08
CA VAL A 94 -5.83 -4.00 16.31
C VAL A 94 -5.98 -2.56 16.82
N ASP A 95 -5.65 -1.59 15.97
CA ASP A 95 -6.01 -0.19 16.21
C ASP A 95 -7.49 0.01 15.86
N ASN A 96 -8.25 0.47 16.85
CA ASN A 96 -9.68 0.72 16.76
C ASN A 96 -10.04 2.19 17.01
N THR A 97 -9.05 3.10 16.99
CA THR A 97 -9.24 4.50 17.40
C THR A 97 -8.92 5.49 16.26
N TRP A 98 -9.82 6.46 16.11
CA TRP A 98 -9.68 7.60 15.20
C TRP A 98 -9.68 8.89 16.02
N ASP A 99 -8.59 9.64 15.92
CA ASP A 99 -8.35 10.87 16.65
C ASP A 99 -8.45 12.08 15.72
N PHE A 100 -9.05 13.17 16.22
CA PHE A 100 -9.31 14.40 15.46
C PHE A 100 -8.82 15.61 16.26
N ASP A 101 -7.66 16.12 15.88
CA ASP A 101 -7.11 17.38 16.35
C ASP A 101 -7.81 18.59 15.69
N TYR A 102 -7.65 19.78 16.26
CA TYR A 102 -8.14 21.00 15.65
C TYR A 102 -7.37 21.37 14.38
N THR A 103 -8.07 21.52 13.26
CA THR A 103 -7.51 21.86 11.94
C THR A 103 -7.93 23.24 11.42
N GLY A 104 -8.79 23.97 12.13
CA GLY A 104 -9.40 25.21 11.65
C GLY A 104 -10.66 25.02 10.79
N GLY A 105 -11.12 23.79 10.58
CA GLY A 105 -12.30 23.50 9.77
C GLY A 105 -12.95 22.15 10.09
N GLU A 106 -14.02 21.84 9.36
CA GLU A 106 -14.76 20.59 9.49
C GLU A 106 -13.94 19.39 8.99
N GLN A 107 -13.99 18.30 9.75
CA GLN A 107 -13.39 17.01 9.44
C GLN A 107 -14.47 15.95 9.27
N THR A 108 -14.11 14.81 8.69
CA THR A 108 -15.08 13.73 8.41
C THR A 108 -14.53 12.38 8.82
N PHE A 109 -15.42 11.54 9.35
CA PHE A 109 -15.17 10.12 9.59
C PHE A 109 -16.13 9.31 8.73
N THR A 110 -15.64 8.24 8.11
CA THR A 110 -16.47 7.25 7.44
C THR A 110 -16.32 5.94 8.19
N ALA A 111 -17.41 5.40 8.72
CA ALA A 111 -17.36 4.15 9.47
C ALA A 111 -16.87 3.02 8.57
N PRO A 112 -15.75 2.34 8.87
CA PRO A 112 -15.27 1.24 8.04
C PRO A 112 -16.22 0.05 8.07
N ILE A 113 -16.96 -0.12 9.19
CA ILE A 113 -17.84 -1.25 9.45
C ILE A 113 -19.06 -0.82 10.26
N THR A 114 -20.08 -1.69 10.26
CA THR A 114 -21.22 -1.54 11.17
C THR A 114 -20.82 -2.00 12.56
N GLY A 115 -20.96 -1.14 13.56
CA GLY A 115 -20.56 -1.48 14.93
C GLY A 115 -20.98 -0.44 15.95
N THR A 116 -20.61 -0.69 17.21
CA THR A 116 -20.80 0.26 18.31
C THR A 116 -19.53 1.06 18.51
N TYR A 117 -19.66 2.39 18.44
CA TYR A 117 -18.58 3.34 18.56
C TYR A 117 -18.72 4.17 19.83
N LYS A 118 -17.63 4.33 20.58
CA LYS A 118 -17.51 5.35 21.62
C LYS A 118 -17.14 6.66 20.94
N LEU A 119 -17.96 7.68 21.14
CA LEU A 119 -17.67 9.06 20.77
C LEU A 119 -17.18 9.79 22.01
N GLU A 120 -16.10 10.54 21.85
CA GLU A 120 -15.49 11.36 22.89
C GLU A 120 -15.16 12.73 22.31
N VAL A 121 -15.59 13.79 22.98
CA VAL A 121 -15.37 15.18 22.53
C VAL A 121 -14.93 16.06 23.70
N TRP A 122 -13.98 16.95 23.43
CA TRP A 122 -13.50 17.96 24.35
C TRP A 122 -13.68 19.34 23.73
N GLY A 123 -14.36 20.26 24.42
CA GLY A 123 -14.45 21.66 24.02
C GLY A 123 -13.12 22.38 24.16
N ALA A 124 -12.98 23.57 23.56
CA ALA A 124 -11.75 24.34 23.64
C ALA A 124 -11.74 25.28 24.86
N GLN A 125 -10.53 25.62 25.34
CA GLN A 125 -10.39 26.64 26.37
C GLN A 125 -10.66 28.05 25.82
N GLY A 126 -11.06 28.97 26.71
CA GLY A 126 -11.03 30.39 26.42
C GLY A 126 -9.61 30.96 26.36
N GLY A 127 -9.52 32.19 25.87
CA GLY A 127 -8.28 32.96 25.80
C GLY A 127 -7.94 33.57 27.15
N SER A 128 -6.74 33.27 27.66
CA SER A 128 -6.23 33.87 28.90
C SER A 128 -5.78 35.33 28.68
N GLY A 129 -5.71 36.10 29.75
CA GLY A 129 -5.12 37.43 29.74
C GLY A 129 -3.64 37.40 30.13
N SER A 130 -2.75 38.03 29.35
CA SER A 130 -1.34 38.19 29.72
C SER A 130 -0.81 39.56 29.30
N PHE A 131 -0.63 40.47 30.26
CA PHE A 131 -0.10 41.81 30.00
C PHE A 131 0.88 42.26 31.10
N ASN A 132 2.08 42.71 30.70
CA ASN A 132 3.11 43.30 31.58
C ASN A 132 3.37 42.57 32.92
N ASN A 133 3.60 41.26 32.89
CA ASN A 133 3.91 40.42 34.07
C ASN A 133 2.79 40.29 35.13
N TYR A 134 1.57 40.75 34.85
CA TYR A 134 0.37 40.43 35.64
C TYR A 134 -0.31 39.21 35.00
N SER A 135 -0.05 38.01 35.53
CA SER A 135 -0.40 36.73 34.90
C SER A 135 -1.33 35.87 35.78
N ASN A 136 -2.51 36.40 36.15
CA ASN A 136 -3.36 35.73 37.15
C ASN A 136 -4.76 35.36 36.64
N ASP A 137 -5.23 35.91 35.52
CA ASP A 137 -6.61 35.72 35.07
C ASP A 137 -6.72 34.50 34.16
N LYS A 138 -7.24 33.41 34.72
CA LYS A 138 -7.43 32.12 34.03
C LYS A 138 -8.72 32.15 33.22
N ALA A 139 -8.61 31.83 31.94
CA ALA A 139 -9.78 31.54 31.10
C ALA A 139 -10.46 30.23 31.52
N GLY A 140 -11.71 30.06 31.10
CA GLY A 140 -12.46 28.83 31.32
C GLY A 140 -11.87 27.66 30.52
N TYR A 141 -11.86 26.47 31.11
CA TYR A 141 -11.47 25.24 30.42
C TYR A 141 -12.60 24.72 29.54
N GLY A 142 -12.27 23.92 28.53
CA GLY A 142 -13.27 23.21 27.74
C GLY A 142 -13.83 21.99 28.47
N GLY A 143 -15.10 21.67 28.25
CA GLY A 143 -15.74 20.49 28.81
C GLY A 143 -15.35 19.19 28.10
N TYR A 144 -15.76 18.05 28.66
CA TYR A 144 -15.66 16.72 28.05
C TYR A 144 -17.04 16.07 27.95
N SER A 145 -17.30 15.32 26.89
CA SER A 145 -18.54 14.55 26.74
C SER A 145 -18.28 13.24 26.02
N LEU A 146 -18.96 12.18 26.45
CA LEU A 146 -18.85 10.86 25.85
C LEU A 146 -20.20 10.16 25.70
N GLY A 147 -20.22 9.16 24.82
CA GLY A 147 -21.31 8.18 24.74
C GLY A 147 -21.07 7.13 23.65
N LEU A 148 -21.84 6.06 23.69
CA LEU A 148 -21.83 4.98 22.70
C LEU A 148 -22.93 5.18 21.66
N ILE A 149 -22.64 4.87 20.40
CA ILE A 149 -23.61 4.94 19.30
C ILE A 149 -23.37 3.81 18.31
N SER A 150 -24.44 3.26 17.72
CA SER A 150 -24.34 2.32 16.61
C SER A 150 -24.25 3.08 15.28
N ILE A 151 -23.20 2.81 14.50
CA ILE A 151 -22.97 3.45 13.20
C ILE A 151 -22.89 2.35 12.14
N ASN A 152 -23.59 2.52 11.01
CA ASN A 152 -23.54 1.58 9.89
C ASN A 152 -22.27 1.79 9.06
N SER A 153 -21.74 0.72 8.47
CA SER A 153 -20.63 0.78 7.52
C SER A 153 -20.86 1.81 6.43
N SER A 154 -19.81 2.52 6.04
CA SER A 154 -19.81 3.59 5.03
C SER A 154 -20.63 4.84 5.39
N SER A 155 -21.23 4.91 6.59
CA SER A 155 -21.87 6.14 7.06
C SER A 155 -20.82 7.23 7.27
N LYS A 156 -21.09 8.41 6.72
CA LYS A 156 -20.25 9.59 6.89
C LYS A 156 -20.78 10.44 8.05
N ILE A 157 -19.90 10.82 8.96
CA ILE A 157 -20.17 11.74 10.06
C ILE A 157 -19.18 12.90 10.03
N TYR A 158 -19.59 14.02 10.58
CA TYR A 158 -18.89 15.30 10.53
C TYR A 158 -18.43 15.70 11.93
N ILE A 159 -17.19 16.15 12.02
CA ILE A 159 -16.52 16.50 13.27
C ILE A 159 -16.03 17.93 13.15
N ASN A 160 -16.51 18.80 14.04
CA ASN A 160 -16.00 20.17 14.15
C ASN A 160 -15.36 20.30 15.53
N VAL A 161 -14.03 20.41 15.53
CA VAL A 161 -13.23 20.54 16.75
C VAL A 161 -13.11 22.01 17.12
N GLY A 162 -13.43 22.38 18.35
CA GLY A 162 -13.38 23.76 18.82
C GLY A 162 -11.98 24.34 18.78
N GLY A 163 -11.84 25.57 18.30
CA GLY A 163 -10.59 26.33 18.41
C GLY A 163 -10.49 27.03 19.76
N ALA A 164 -9.28 27.14 20.31
CA ALA A 164 -9.06 27.93 21.52
C ALA A 164 -9.35 29.42 21.27
N GLY A 165 -9.86 30.10 22.30
CA GLY A 165 -10.04 31.54 22.27
C GLY A 165 -8.70 32.27 22.18
N GLY A 166 -8.67 33.41 21.48
CA GLY A 166 -7.47 34.22 21.34
C GLY A 166 -7.00 34.76 22.69
N VAL A 167 -5.71 34.60 22.98
CA VAL A 167 -5.06 35.17 24.17
C VAL A 167 -4.97 36.69 24.02
N VAL A 168 -5.13 37.43 25.11
CA VAL A 168 -5.00 38.89 25.08
C VAL A 168 -3.53 39.30 24.97
N ASN A 169 -3.18 40.05 23.93
CA ASN A 169 -1.85 40.63 23.74
C ASN A 169 -1.86 42.11 23.33
N SER A 170 -3.04 42.72 23.21
CA SER A 170 -3.21 44.09 22.71
C SER A 170 -4.47 44.75 23.29
N ILE A 171 -4.64 46.03 22.98
CA ILE A 171 -5.83 46.81 23.35
C ILE A 171 -7.09 46.46 22.55
N ASN A 172 -6.97 45.63 21.49
CA ASN A 172 -8.05 45.40 20.53
C ASN A 172 -9.00 44.23 20.89
N GLY A 173 -8.83 43.64 22.08
CA GLY A 173 -9.51 42.39 22.44
C GLY A 173 -8.99 41.22 21.60
N SER A 174 -9.55 40.03 21.83
CA SER A 174 -9.13 38.81 21.15
C SER A 174 -10.30 38.07 20.52
N ALA A 175 -10.03 37.46 19.35
CA ALA A 175 -11.02 36.69 18.61
C ALA A 175 -11.48 35.46 19.40
N GLY A 176 -12.77 35.13 19.26
CA GLY A 176 -13.33 33.89 19.74
C GLY A 176 -12.81 32.68 18.97
N GLY A 177 -12.86 31.53 19.63
CA GLY A 177 -12.45 30.24 19.11
C GLY A 177 -13.40 29.72 18.03
N TYR A 178 -12.84 29.00 17.05
CA TYR A 178 -13.59 28.37 15.97
C TYR A 178 -14.71 27.47 16.51
N ASN A 179 -15.84 27.41 15.79
CA ASN A 179 -17.05 26.70 16.20
C ASN A 179 -17.75 27.33 17.43
N GLY A 180 -17.76 28.66 17.47
CA GLY A 180 -18.76 29.42 18.21
C GLY A 180 -18.31 30.15 19.46
N GLY A 181 -17.01 30.36 19.69
CA GLY A 181 -16.54 31.25 20.76
C GLY A 181 -16.85 32.71 20.45
N GLY A 182 -17.26 33.48 21.46
CA GLY A 182 -17.47 34.92 21.35
C GLY A 182 -16.17 35.72 21.40
N ASN A 183 -16.12 36.89 20.76
CA ASN A 183 -14.94 37.76 20.86
C ASN A 183 -14.88 38.46 22.23
N GLY A 184 -13.66 38.64 22.74
CA GLY A 184 -13.40 39.51 23.87
C GLY A 184 -13.41 40.98 23.47
N GLU A 185 -13.68 41.84 24.44
CA GLU A 185 -13.88 43.27 24.20
C GLU A 185 -12.55 44.01 23.93
N ALA A 186 -12.56 44.96 23.01
CA ALA A 186 -11.49 45.95 22.90
C ALA A 186 -11.56 46.98 24.03
N THR A 187 -10.43 47.61 24.33
CA THR A 187 -10.35 48.74 25.24
C THR A 187 -10.92 50.00 24.60
N CYS A 188 -11.54 50.84 25.42
CA CYS A 188 -12.00 52.18 25.08
C CYS A 188 -10.93 53.06 24.41
N GLU A 189 -11.33 53.86 23.40
CA GLU A 189 -10.46 54.88 22.82
C GLU A 189 -9.94 55.85 23.89
N GLY A 190 -8.62 56.07 23.91
CA GLY A 190 -7.94 56.93 24.89
C GLY A 190 -7.35 56.21 26.11
N PHE A 191 -7.67 54.92 26.32
CA PHE A 191 -7.11 54.12 27.41
C PHE A 191 -6.11 53.07 26.89
N LYS A 192 -4.97 52.89 27.60
CA LYS A 192 -3.89 51.95 27.21
C LYS A 192 -3.96 50.61 27.95
N TYR A 193 -5.16 50.13 28.28
CA TYR A 193 -5.37 48.86 28.99
C TYR A 193 -5.52 47.69 28.01
N PRO A 194 -5.16 46.45 28.40
CA PRO A 194 -5.36 45.28 27.55
C PRO A 194 -6.85 44.93 27.43
N GLY A 195 -7.26 44.41 26.26
CA GLY A 195 -8.64 43.98 26.00
C GLY A 195 -9.01 42.65 26.66
N GLY A 196 -10.17 42.08 26.35
CA GLY A 196 -10.63 40.80 26.89
C GLY A 196 -10.26 39.60 26.02
N GLY A 197 -10.15 38.43 26.64
CA GLY A 197 -9.87 37.18 25.95
C GLY A 197 -11.07 36.67 25.17
N GLY A 198 -10.85 35.99 24.05
CA GLY A 198 -11.93 35.35 23.30
C GLY A 198 -12.45 34.11 24.02
N GLY A 199 -13.73 33.78 23.88
CA GLY A 199 -14.28 32.50 24.34
C GLY A 199 -13.79 31.34 23.48
N GLY A 200 -13.68 30.15 24.06
CA GLY A 200 -13.33 28.90 23.37
C GLY A 200 -14.50 28.35 22.57
N GLY A 201 -14.21 27.68 21.46
CA GLY A 201 -15.21 27.01 20.65
C GLY A 201 -15.71 25.69 21.20
N ALA A 202 -16.90 25.28 20.80
CA ALA A 202 -17.44 23.95 21.11
C ALA A 202 -16.81 22.88 20.21
N THR A 203 -16.75 21.63 20.67
CA THR A 203 -16.46 20.46 19.81
C THR A 203 -17.73 19.63 19.67
N HIS A 204 -18.09 19.25 18.45
CA HIS A 204 -19.28 18.42 18.23
C HIS A 204 -19.11 17.42 17.08
N ILE A 205 -19.93 16.38 17.13
CA ILE A 205 -20.06 15.36 16.08
C ILE A 205 -21.52 15.34 15.61
N SER A 206 -21.73 15.29 14.31
CA SER A 206 -23.04 15.36 13.66
C SER A 206 -23.14 14.44 12.44
N GLY A 207 -24.35 13.95 12.16
CA GLY A 207 -24.68 13.25 10.91
C GLY A 207 -24.85 14.19 9.71
N THR A 208 -24.84 15.50 9.93
CA THR A 208 -24.96 16.53 8.87
C THR A 208 -23.85 17.57 8.99
N SER A 209 -23.29 17.97 7.85
CA SER A 209 -22.26 19.02 7.72
C SER A 209 -22.74 20.39 8.21
N GLY A 210 -21.84 21.13 8.86
CA GLY A 210 -22.04 22.50 9.33
C GLY A 210 -21.38 22.74 10.69
N ILE A 211 -20.92 23.98 10.92
CA ILE A 211 -20.54 24.43 12.27
C ILE A 211 -21.78 24.44 13.18
N LEU A 212 -21.59 24.27 14.48
CA LEU A 212 -22.67 24.10 15.46
C LEU A 212 -23.77 25.19 15.33
N PRO A 213 -23.45 26.50 15.19
CA PRO A 213 -24.48 27.53 15.03
C PRO A 213 -25.44 27.34 13.85
N THR A 214 -25.02 26.68 12.78
CA THR A 214 -25.85 26.49 11.58
C THR A 214 -26.77 25.27 11.67
N LEU A 215 -26.67 24.49 12.75
CA LEU A 215 -27.41 23.24 12.96
C LEU A 215 -28.65 23.39 13.86
N SER A 216 -29.08 24.61 14.17
CA SER A 216 -30.22 24.88 15.09
C SER A 216 -31.54 24.22 14.66
N ASN A 217 -31.76 24.06 13.36
CA ASN A 217 -32.94 23.39 12.80
C ASN A 217 -32.71 21.88 12.52
N LYS A 218 -31.58 21.32 12.97
CA LYS A 218 -31.13 19.95 12.68
C LYS A 218 -30.63 19.22 13.94
N ILE A 219 -31.19 19.55 15.11
CA ILE A 219 -30.75 19.04 16.41
C ILE A 219 -30.69 17.50 16.45
N ASP A 220 -31.63 16.82 15.80
CA ASP A 220 -31.67 15.34 15.74
C ASP A 220 -30.42 14.72 15.08
N ASN A 221 -29.71 15.49 14.23
CA ASN A 221 -28.47 15.05 13.61
C ASN A 221 -27.24 15.27 14.50
N ILE A 222 -27.33 16.10 15.54
CA ILE A 222 -26.23 16.35 16.46
C ILE A 222 -26.15 15.18 17.43
N MET A 223 -25.02 14.47 17.40
CA MET A 223 -24.82 13.27 18.21
C MET A 223 -24.32 13.65 19.61
N ILE A 224 -23.34 14.54 19.68
CA ILE A 224 -22.69 14.93 20.94
C ILE A 224 -22.01 16.31 20.81
N VAL A 225 -22.00 17.09 21.91
CA VAL A 225 -21.31 18.39 22.02
C VAL A 225 -20.59 18.50 23.35
N ALA A 226 -19.34 18.97 23.33
CA ALA A 226 -18.65 19.51 24.50
C ALA A 226 -18.47 21.03 24.36
N GLY A 227 -18.95 21.77 25.36
CA GLY A 227 -18.87 23.23 25.38
C GLY A 227 -17.47 23.77 25.62
N GLY A 228 -17.16 24.90 24.99
CA GLY A 228 -15.94 25.68 25.21
C GLY A 228 -16.03 26.60 26.42
N GLY A 229 -14.88 26.90 27.02
CA GLY A 229 -14.79 27.81 28.16
C GLY A 229 -14.83 29.28 27.75
N GLY A 230 -15.27 30.16 28.63
CA GLY A 230 -15.27 31.60 28.37
C GLY A 230 -13.89 32.24 28.48
N GLY A 231 -13.73 33.39 27.82
CA GLY A 231 -12.48 34.17 27.82
C GLY A 231 -12.25 34.89 29.14
N ALA A 232 -11.00 35.18 29.47
CA ALA A 232 -10.66 35.95 30.65
C ALA A 232 -11.05 37.43 30.48
N GLY A 233 -11.55 38.05 31.55
CA GLY A 233 -11.63 39.50 31.67
C GLY A 233 -10.33 40.04 32.28
N LEU A 234 -9.89 41.24 31.90
CA LEU A 234 -8.67 41.85 32.44
C LEU A 234 -8.96 43.11 33.27
N TYR A 235 -8.25 43.28 34.39
CA TYR A 235 -8.25 44.50 35.21
C TYR A 235 -6.81 44.94 35.53
N ASN A 236 -6.49 46.22 35.35
CA ASN A 236 -5.20 46.79 35.72
C ASN A 236 -5.40 47.96 36.69
N GLY A 237 -5.50 47.66 37.98
CA GLY A 237 -5.66 48.69 39.01
C GLY A 237 -4.96 48.33 40.30
N GLY A 238 -3.60 48.40 40.32
CA GLY A 238 -2.73 48.69 41.48
C GLY A 238 -2.88 47.93 42.81
N TYR A 239 -3.88 47.07 42.95
CA TYR A 239 -4.25 46.29 44.12
C TYR A 239 -4.43 44.85 43.65
N ASN A 240 -4.15 43.89 44.53
CA ASN A 240 -4.13 42.43 44.27
C ASN A 240 -5.50 41.80 43.91
N GLN A 241 -6.36 42.49 43.16
CA GLN A 241 -7.69 42.04 42.75
C GLN A 241 -7.63 41.69 41.25
N GLY A 242 -7.69 40.40 40.91
CA GLY A 242 -7.69 39.92 39.52
C GLY A 242 -8.93 40.33 38.72
N GLY A 243 -8.89 40.15 37.40
CA GLY A 243 -10.09 40.16 36.56
C GLY A 243 -11.04 39.03 37.00
N GLY A 244 -12.35 39.23 36.84
CA GLY A 244 -13.32 38.23 37.27
C GLY A 244 -13.11 36.85 36.63
N TYR A 245 -13.48 35.77 37.34
CA TYR A 245 -13.22 34.40 36.90
C TYR A 245 -14.04 34.04 35.66
N ALA A 246 -13.40 33.44 34.66
CA ALA A 246 -14.10 32.93 33.49
C ALA A 246 -14.74 31.55 33.74
N GLY A 247 -15.89 31.32 33.13
CA GLY A 247 -16.65 30.09 33.27
C GLY A 247 -16.12 28.98 32.39
N SER A 248 -15.93 27.78 32.94
CA SER A 248 -15.51 26.60 32.14
C SER A 248 -16.70 26.02 31.37
N GLY A 249 -16.47 25.52 30.16
CA GLY A 249 -17.50 24.90 29.33
C GLY A 249 -17.81 23.47 29.72
N GLY A 250 -18.89 22.93 29.15
CA GLY A 250 -19.33 21.55 29.35
C GLY A 250 -20.47 21.42 30.36
N GLY A 251 -20.86 20.16 30.62
CA GLY A 251 -22.02 19.85 31.44
C GLY A 251 -23.34 20.28 30.84
N PHE A 252 -24.43 20.00 31.54
CA PHE A 252 -25.76 20.47 31.11
C PHE A 252 -25.96 21.98 31.29
N VAL A 253 -25.13 22.58 32.16
CA VAL A 253 -24.98 24.02 32.35
C VAL A 253 -23.48 24.31 32.35
N GLY A 254 -23.05 25.19 31.45
CA GLY A 254 -21.69 25.72 31.44
C GLY A 254 -21.42 26.53 32.72
N GLY A 255 -20.17 26.59 33.14
CA GLY A 255 -19.78 27.34 34.33
C GLY A 255 -20.09 28.83 34.19
N ASP A 256 -20.63 29.39 35.26
CA ASP A 256 -20.81 30.83 35.37
C ASP A 256 -19.45 31.53 35.44
N ALA A 257 -19.40 32.77 34.96
CA ALA A 257 -18.30 33.69 35.18
C ALA A 257 -18.67 34.73 36.23
N THR A 258 -17.68 35.48 36.69
CA THR A 258 -17.93 36.64 37.55
C THR A 258 -17.26 37.89 37.02
N THR A 259 -17.75 39.04 37.47
CA THR A 259 -16.98 40.28 37.46
C THR A 259 -16.00 40.36 38.63
N THR A 260 -15.14 41.38 38.65
CA THR A 260 -14.24 41.69 39.78
C THR A 260 -14.99 41.94 41.10
N ASN A 261 -16.24 42.43 41.06
CA ASN A 261 -17.11 42.54 42.24
C ASN A 261 -18.04 41.33 42.47
N LEU A 262 -17.70 40.16 41.91
CA LEU A 262 -18.41 38.89 42.11
C LEU A 262 -19.86 38.87 41.61
N ARG A 263 -20.21 39.71 40.64
CA ARG A 263 -21.52 39.64 39.99
C ARG A 263 -21.53 38.49 38.98
N PRO A 264 -22.53 37.60 39.01
CA PRO A 264 -22.55 36.42 38.15
C PRO A 264 -22.87 36.77 36.69
N ILE A 265 -22.20 36.09 35.78
CA ILE A 265 -22.45 36.07 34.33
C ILE A 265 -22.79 34.61 33.99
N ILE A 266 -23.96 34.39 33.42
CA ILE A 266 -24.57 33.06 33.39
C ILE A 266 -24.01 32.20 32.26
N GLY A 267 -23.72 30.92 32.56
CA GLY A 267 -23.35 29.92 31.57
C GLY A 267 -24.49 29.51 30.65
N GLY A 268 -24.16 28.97 29.48
CA GLY A 268 -25.16 28.37 28.60
C GLY A 268 -25.73 27.09 29.21
N THR A 269 -27.00 26.78 28.95
CA THR A 269 -27.65 25.52 29.34
C THR A 269 -27.95 24.68 28.10
N GLN A 270 -28.56 23.50 28.25
CA GLN A 270 -29.05 22.74 27.08
C GLN A 270 -30.32 23.33 26.42
N THR A 271 -30.91 24.38 26.99
CA THR A 271 -32.18 24.96 26.48
C THR A 271 -32.14 26.46 26.28
N THR A 272 -31.20 27.15 26.91
CA THR A 272 -31.08 28.61 26.95
C THR A 272 -29.63 29.02 27.03
N GLY A 273 -29.32 30.26 26.66
CA GLY A 273 -27.99 30.84 26.68
C GLY A 273 -27.99 32.08 25.79
N TYR A 274 -26.81 32.55 25.37
CA TYR A 274 -26.74 33.67 24.43
C TYR A 274 -27.41 33.31 23.10
N SER A 275 -26.92 32.24 22.46
CA SER A 275 -27.50 31.71 21.24
C SER A 275 -27.07 30.26 21.02
N PHE A 276 -27.79 29.55 20.16
CA PHE A 276 -27.46 28.18 19.78
C PHE A 276 -26.09 28.13 19.11
N GLY A 277 -25.18 27.31 19.63
CA GLY A 277 -23.83 27.17 19.09
C GLY A 277 -22.90 28.36 19.31
N LEU A 278 -23.38 29.52 19.75
CA LEU A 278 -22.60 30.77 19.82
C LEU A 278 -22.51 31.30 21.25
N GLY A 279 -21.30 31.59 21.70
CA GLY A 279 -21.03 32.40 22.88
C GLY A 279 -21.17 33.89 22.57
N GLU A 280 -21.54 34.67 23.57
CA GLU A 280 -21.74 36.11 23.41
C GLU A 280 -20.41 36.82 23.11
N THR A 281 -20.43 37.68 22.11
CA THR A 281 -19.34 38.62 21.88
C THR A 281 -19.50 39.81 22.80
N SER A 282 -18.47 40.13 23.58
CA SER A 282 -18.52 41.28 24.46
C SER A 282 -18.57 42.58 23.65
N THR A 283 -19.57 43.43 23.92
CA THR A 283 -19.80 44.68 23.19
C THR A 283 -19.07 45.87 23.81
N ALA A 284 -18.64 46.80 22.94
CA ALA A 284 -17.70 47.87 23.23
C ALA A 284 -18.11 48.88 24.32
N CYS A 285 -17.09 49.27 25.09
CA CYS A 285 -16.87 50.48 25.85
C CYS A 285 -18.07 51.42 26.02
N HIS A 286 -18.62 51.43 27.23
CA HIS A 286 -19.42 52.55 27.69
C HIS A 286 -18.47 53.61 28.25
N TYR A 287 -18.64 54.89 27.89
CA TYR A 287 -17.91 56.05 28.43
C TYR A 287 -18.24 56.30 29.92
N ALA A 288 -18.23 55.25 30.73
CA ALA A 288 -18.42 55.32 32.17
C ALA A 288 -17.07 55.65 32.81
N VAL A 289 -17.13 56.57 33.76
CA VAL A 289 -15.97 57.21 34.39
C VAL A 289 -15.11 56.26 35.25
N ASP A 290 -15.51 55.00 35.43
CA ASP A 290 -14.73 53.92 36.04
C ASP A 290 -15.37 52.53 35.73
N GLY A 291 -14.61 51.58 35.17
CA GLY A 291 -15.01 50.17 34.96
C GLY A 291 -15.41 49.76 33.53
N ASN A 292 -15.68 48.46 33.34
CA ASN A 292 -16.10 47.81 32.07
C ASN A 292 -15.04 47.88 30.95
N TRP A 293 -13.82 47.42 31.24
CA TRP A 293 -12.74 47.34 30.25
C TRP A 293 -12.29 45.90 30.03
N GLY A 294 -12.17 45.47 28.77
CA GLY A 294 -11.56 44.18 28.45
C GLY A 294 -12.31 42.98 29.01
N ASN A 295 -13.63 42.92 28.82
CA ASN A 295 -14.44 41.77 29.18
C ASN A 295 -14.20 40.56 28.26
N GLY A 296 -14.24 39.37 28.85
CA GLY A 296 -14.07 38.12 28.11
C GLY A 296 -15.31 37.75 27.28
N GLY A 297 -15.09 37.15 26.11
CA GLY A 297 -16.16 36.59 25.29
C GLY A 297 -16.70 35.26 25.85
N GLY A 298 -17.98 35.00 25.68
CA GLY A 298 -18.62 33.75 26.11
C GLY A 298 -18.12 32.53 25.33
N GLY A 299 -18.06 31.38 25.98
CA GLY A 299 -17.69 30.10 25.35
C GLY A 299 -18.83 29.55 24.48
N GLY A 300 -18.48 28.92 23.35
CA GLY A 300 -19.44 28.22 22.50
C GLY A 300 -19.95 26.93 23.16
N GLY A 301 -21.16 26.49 22.84
CA GLY A 301 -21.75 25.28 23.41
C GLY A 301 -23.04 24.92 22.69
N PHE A 302 -23.77 23.92 23.15
CA PHE A 302 -25.11 23.65 22.61
C PHE A 302 -25.97 24.92 22.66
N TYR A 303 -25.92 25.62 23.79
CA TYR A 303 -26.05 27.06 23.84
C TYR A 303 -24.77 27.67 24.44
N GLY A 304 -24.30 28.78 23.86
CA GLY A 304 -23.11 29.46 24.36
C GLY A 304 -23.38 30.32 25.59
N GLY A 305 -22.32 30.57 26.35
CA GLY A 305 -22.34 31.40 27.55
C GLY A 305 -22.46 32.89 27.24
N PHE A 306 -22.92 33.65 28.22
CA PHE A 306 -22.99 35.12 28.14
C PHE A 306 -21.62 35.76 28.39
N ALA A 307 -21.46 36.99 27.91
CA ALA A 307 -20.39 37.90 28.25
C ALA A 307 -20.89 38.88 29.32
N SER A 308 -20.00 39.72 29.85
CA SER A 308 -20.41 40.74 30.82
C SER A 308 -21.37 41.75 30.17
N SER A 309 -22.57 41.88 30.72
CA SER A 309 -23.57 42.89 30.32
C SER A 309 -23.53 44.16 31.19
N TYR A 310 -22.53 44.27 32.07
CA TYR A 310 -22.46 45.34 33.06
C TYR A 310 -21.75 46.58 32.53
N THR A 311 -22.54 47.55 32.11
CA THR A 311 -22.07 48.71 31.33
C THR A 311 -21.56 49.90 32.15
N THR A 312 -21.77 49.93 33.48
CA THR A 312 -21.38 51.07 34.33
C THR A 312 -20.96 50.64 35.74
N GLY A 313 -19.92 51.28 36.29
CA GLY A 313 -19.53 51.20 37.70
C GLY A 313 -18.15 50.57 37.93
N THR A 314 -17.49 50.95 39.02
CA THR A 314 -16.16 50.44 39.40
C THR A 314 -16.18 48.90 39.54
N TYR A 315 -15.13 48.22 39.06
CA TYR A 315 -14.94 46.76 39.16
C TYR A 315 -15.95 45.88 38.39
N THR A 316 -16.43 46.36 37.23
CA THR A 316 -17.39 45.65 36.36
C THR A 316 -16.75 44.76 35.29
N ASN A 317 -15.41 44.72 35.22
CA ASN A 317 -14.67 43.84 34.32
C ASN A 317 -14.95 42.37 34.69
N GLY A 318 -15.34 41.55 33.72
CA GLY A 318 -15.68 40.15 33.95
C GLY A 318 -15.19 39.21 32.85
N GLY A 319 -14.98 37.94 33.23
CA GLY A 319 -14.78 36.87 32.28
C GLY A 319 -16.06 36.53 31.52
N GLY A 320 -15.92 35.84 30.39
CA GLY A 320 -17.05 35.21 29.72
C GLY A 320 -17.45 33.92 30.42
N ALA A 321 -18.73 33.58 30.39
CA ALA A 321 -19.24 32.31 30.91
C ALA A 321 -19.03 31.16 29.90
N GLY A 322 -19.04 29.92 30.38
CA GLY A 322 -18.86 28.73 29.56
C GLY A 322 -20.11 28.33 28.78
N GLY A 323 -19.92 27.67 27.63
CA GLY A 323 -21.02 27.05 26.89
C GLY A 323 -21.37 25.66 27.41
N SER A 324 -22.62 25.22 27.21
CA SER A 324 -23.08 23.88 27.60
C SER A 324 -22.56 22.77 26.68
N GLY A 325 -22.48 21.56 27.21
CA GLY A 325 -22.43 20.32 26.41
C GLY A 325 -23.82 19.83 26.04
N TYR A 326 -23.88 18.76 25.24
CA TYR A 326 -25.13 18.08 24.87
C TYR A 326 -24.90 16.60 24.62
N ILE A 327 -25.71 15.77 25.28
CA ILE A 327 -25.78 14.31 25.12
C ILE A 327 -27.24 13.84 24.96
N GLY A 328 -28.15 14.76 24.59
CA GLY A 328 -29.59 14.50 24.52
C GLY A 328 -30.03 13.60 23.37
N ASN A 329 -29.15 13.27 22.42
CA ASN A 329 -29.49 12.43 21.28
C ASN A 329 -29.97 11.03 21.75
N PRO A 330 -31.14 10.55 21.29
CA PRO A 330 -31.69 9.26 21.71
C PRO A 330 -30.89 8.06 21.20
N LEU A 331 -30.09 8.21 20.14
CA LEU A 331 -29.22 7.15 19.62
C LEU A 331 -27.96 6.93 20.47
N LEU A 332 -27.66 7.86 21.39
CA LEU A 332 -26.50 7.79 22.27
C LEU A 332 -26.85 7.03 23.57
N THR A 333 -26.08 6.01 23.91
CA THR A 333 -26.17 5.23 25.16
C THR A 333 -24.91 5.42 26.01
N GLU A 334 -24.90 4.96 27.27
CA GLU A 334 -23.73 5.04 28.18
C GLU A 334 -23.01 6.40 28.14
N LYS A 335 -23.79 7.45 28.34
CA LYS A 335 -23.40 8.83 28.06
C LYS A 335 -23.22 9.65 29.33
N SER A 336 -22.24 10.55 29.30
CA SER A 336 -21.97 11.50 30.37
C SER A 336 -21.18 12.70 29.87
N MET A 337 -21.32 13.81 30.59
CA MET A 337 -20.50 15.01 30.42
C MET A 337 -19.69 15.25 31.67
N TYR A 338 -18.52 15.86 31.50
CA TYR A 338 -17.65 16.29 32.58
C TYR A 338 -17.30 17.76 32.37
N CYS A 339 -17.33 18.52 33.46
CA CYS A 339 -16.94 19.93 33.46
C CYS A 339 -16.19 20.28 34.73
N TYR A 340 -15.37 21.33 34.64
CA TYR A 340 -14.51 21.74 35.73
C TYR A 340 -15.31 22.47 36.82
N ASN A 341 -15.32 21.95 38.04
CA ASN A 341 -16.00 22.54 39.21
C ASN A 341 -17.43 23.05 38.91
N CYS A 342 -18.26 22.19 38.30
CA CYS A 342 -19.57 22.57 37.78
C CYS A 342 -20.74 21.88 38.50
N THR A 343 -21.96 22.28 38.13
CA THR A 343 -23.20 21.68 38.62
C THR A 343 -23.37 20.27 38.06
N GLU A 344 -23.65 19.31 38.94
CA GLU A 344 -23.81 17.90 38.60
C GLU A 344 -25.27 17.51 38.33
N SER A 345 -25.47 16.42 37.59
CA SER A 345 -26.78 15.82 37.40
C SER A 345 -26.66 14.31 37.17
N ASN A 346 -27.61 13.55 37.70
CA ASN A 346 -27.72 12.10 37.50
C ASN A 346 -28.78 11.70 36.47
N GLU A 347 -29.51 12.65 35.89
CA GLU A 347 -30.51 12.37 34.86
C GLU A 347 -29.84 11.95 33.53
N ILE A 348 -30.30 10.87 32.91
CA ILE A 348 -29.60 10.21 31.77
C ILE A 348 -29.35 11.16 30.58
N SER A 349 -30.30 12.04 30.26
CA SER A 349 -30.20 12.97 29.12
C SER A 349 -29.28 14.17 29.37
N ILE A 350 -28.95 14.45 30.63
CA ILE A 350 -28.14 15.61 31.06
C ILE A 350 -27.04 15.24 32.06
N LYS A 351 -26.70 13.95 32.14
CA LYS A 351 -25.78 13.39 33.14
C LYS A 351 -24.46 14.14 33.11
N THR A 352 -24.12 14.76 34.23
CA THR A 352 -22.97 15.65 34.37
C THR A 352 -22.24 15.33 35.66
N VAL A 353 -20.92 15.14 35.55
CA VAL A 353 -20.03 14.88 36.68
C VAL A 353 -19.01 16.01 36.78
N SER A 354 -18.83 16.54 37.97
CA SER A 354 -17.84 17.59 38.21
C SER A 354 -16.44 16.98 38.34
N THR A 355 -15.45 17.63 37.73
CA THR A 355 -14.05 17.21 37.80
C THR A 355 -13.15 18.37 38.22
N THR A 356 -12.07 18.06 38.93
CA THR A 356 -10.95 19.00 39.15
C THR A 356 -9.77 18.69 38.23
N CYS A 357 -9.85 17.61 37.45
CA CYS A 357 -8.82 17.24 36.50
C CYS A 357 -8.83 18.18 35.29
N VAL A 358 -7.64 18.70 34.96
CA VAL A 358 -7.41 19.55 33.80
C VAL A 358 -6.16 19.04 33.08
N ASN A 359 -6.25 18.85 31.77
CA ASN A 359 -5.11 18.35 30.98
C ASN A 359 -5.08 18.98 29.58
N SER A 360 -3.87 19.24 29.06
CA SER A 360 -3.67 19.64 27.67
C SER A 360 -3.80 18.47 26.71
N ASN A 361 -3.47 17.25 27.15
CA ASN A 361 -3.72 16.02 26.42
C ASN A 361 -5.19 15.59 26.61
N PRO A 362 -5.83 15.01 25.58
CA PRO A 362 -7.21 14.53 25.64
C PRO A 362 -7.29 13.31 26.59
N THR A 363 -7.54 13.62 27.86
CA THR A 363 -7.62 12.65 28.95
C THR A 363 -9.08 12.48 29.33
N GLU A 364 -9.54 11.24 29.39
CA GLU A 364 -10.90 10.90 29.81
C GLU A 364 -11.23 11.53 31.18
N ASN A 365 -12.45 12.07 31.31
CA ASN A 365 -12.98 12.71 32.53
C ASN A 365 -12.25 13.99 32.99
N CYS A 366 -11.37 14.55 32.17
CA CYS A 366 -10.67 15.81 32.45
C CYS A 366 -11.15 16.94 31.56
N ALA A 367 -11.22 18.16 32.12
CA ALA A 367 -11.43 19.36 31.34
C ALA A 367 -10.20 19.67 30.46
N LYS A 368 -10.42 20.31 29.31
CA LYS A 368 -9.40 20.47 28.27
C LYS A 368 -8.75 21.85 28.32
N LEU A 369 -7.41 21.83 28.30
CA LEU A 369 -6.57 22.97 27.96
C LEU A 369 -6.24 22.97 26.46
N GLY A 370 -6.18 24.15 25.87
CA GLY A 370 -5.89 24.42 24.47
C GLY A 370 -7.11 24.22 23.57
N ASN A 371 -6.85 23.84 22.33
CA ASN A 371 -7.90 23.50 21.38
C ASN A 371 -8.71 22.29 21.89
N GLY A 372 -9.92 22.15 21.35
CA GLY A 372 -10.73 20.97 21.55
C GLY A 372 -10.09 19.72 20.93
N TYR A 373 -10.79 18.60 21.06
CA TYR A 373 -10.37 17.32 20.50
C TYR A 373 -11.59 16.42 20.30
N ALA A 374 -11.54 15.49 19.35
CA ALA A 374 -12.50 14.41 19.28
C ALA A 374 -11.80 13.06 19.07
N ARG A 375 -12.37 12.01 19.66
CA ARG A 375 -11.95 10.63 19.49
C ARG A 375 -13.15 9.74 19.22
N ILE A 376 -12.98 8.81 18.30
CA ILE A 376 -13.95 7.78 17.96
C ILE A 376 -13.26 6.43 18.13
N THR A 377 -13.86 5.52 18.89
CA THR A 377 -13.30 4.19 19.14
C THR A 377 -14.32 3.11 18.83
N LEU A 378 -13.98 2.13 18.00
CA LEU A 378 -14.81 0.95 17.75
C LEU A 378 -14.69 -0.02 18.93
N ILE A 379 -15.80 -0.29 19.63
CA ILE A 379 -15.81 -1.10 20.86
C ILE A 379 -16.07 -2.59 20.58
N SER A 380 -16.67 -2.94 19.44
CA SER A 380 -17.08 -4.32 19.15
C SER A 380 -15.96 -5.24 18.65
N SER A 381 -14.68 -4.86 18.74
CA SER A 381 -13.55 -5.62 18.19
C SER A 381 -12.45 -5.90 19.23
N PRO A 382 -11.83 -7.09 19.23
CA PRO A 382 -10.67 -7.38 20.08
C PRO A 382 -9.50 -6.44 19.76
N THR A 383 -8.81 -5.97 20.80
CA THR A 383 -7.64 -5.08 20.69
C THR A 383 -6.33 -5.84 20.46
N SER A 384 -6.26 -7.12 20.86
CA SER A 384 -5.12 -8.00 20.63
C SER A 384 -5.57 -9.42 20.30
N ILE A 385 -4.83 -10.07 19.40
CA ILE A 385 -5.11 -11.43 18.93
C ILE A 385 -3.80 -12.20 18.87
N THR A 386 -3.72 -13.34 19.58
CA THR A 386 -2.60 -14.27 19.45
C THR A 386 -3.12 -15.56 18.84
N THR A 387 -2.49 -16.03 17.75
CA THR A 387 -2.91 -17.29 17.12
C THR A 387 -2.34 -18.49 17.87
N ASP A 388 -2.95 -19.65 17.63
CA ASP A 388 -2.42 -20.91 18.14
C ASP A 388 -1.01 -21.18 17.59
N LYS A 389 -0.18 -21.77 18.46
CA LYS A 389 1.19 -22.15 18.10
C LYS A 389 1.16 -23.39 17.23
N VAL A 390 1.79 -23.30 16.06
CA VAL A 390 1.91 -24.40 15.10
C VAL A 390 3.36 -24.84 14.99
N THR A 391 3.59 -26.15 14.91
CA THR A 391 4.91 -26.71 14.58
C THR A 391 4.98 -26.95 13.08
N ILE A 392 6.02 -26.43 12.44
CA ILE A 392 6.23 -26.48 10.99
C ILE A 392 7.56 -27.17 10.75
N SER A 393 7.52 -28.29 10.04
CA SER A 393 8.74 -29.00 9.67
C SER A 393 9.57 -28.22 8.66
N ALA A 394 10.90 -28.42 8.68
CA ALA A 394 11.81 -27.96 7.63
C ALA A 394 11.25 -28.24 6.23
N GLN A 395 11.29 -27.23 5.35
CA GLN A 395 10.81 -27.27 3.96
C GLN A 395 9.29 -27.45 3.80
N GLU A 396 8.51 -27.12 4.84
CA GLU A 396 7.04 -27.10 4.80
C GLU A 396 6.50 -25.71 5.15
N SER A 397 5.20 -25.52 4.89
CA SER A 397 4.47 -24.32 5.26
C SER A 397 3.10 -24.68 5.86
N THR A 398 2.50 -23.72 6.56
CA THR A 398 1.13 -23.85 7.06
C THR A 398 0.43 -22.48 7.07
N SER A 399 -0.89 -22.47 6.89
CA SER A 399 -1.69 -21.25 6.90
C SER A 399 -2.26 -20.97 8.29
N GLN A 400 -2.08 -19.74 8.77
CA GLN A 400 -2.77 -19.20 9.94
C GLN A 400 -3.98 -18.40 9.49
N ASN A 401 -5.12 -18.60 10.17
CA ASN A 401 -6.39 -17.98 9.82
C ASN A 401 -6.95 -17.20 11.01
N LEU A 402 -7.26 -15.93 10.81
CA LEU A 402 -7.97 -15.08 11.76
C LEU A 402 -9.35 -14.79 11.19
N LYS A 403 -10.41 -15.04 11.98
CA LYS A 403 -11.79 -14.88 11.51
C LYS A 403 -12.43 -13.60 12.03
N ASN A 404 -13.23 -12.95 11.20
CA ASN A 404 -14.05 -11.79 11.57
C ASN A 404 -13.26 -10.67 12.28
N VAL A 405 -12.05 -10.36 11.80
CA VAL A 405 -11.27 -9.27 12.38
C VAL A 405 -11.76 -7.95 11.81
N THR A 406 -11.86 -6.94 12.65
CA THR A 406 -12.33 -5.63 12.24
C THR A 406 -11.60 -4.50 12.95
N GLY A 407 -11.19 -3.47 12.25
CA GLY A 407 -10.49 -2.35 12.86
C GLY A 407 -9.93 -1.36 11.85
N LYS A 408 -9.37 -0.26 12.35
CA LYS A 408 -8.67 0.73 11.52
C LYS A 408 -7.40 0.14 10.95
N THR A 409 -6.65 -0.60 11.76
CA THR A 409 -5.38 -1.20 11.36
C THR A 409 -5.20 -2.51 12.10
N LEU A 410 -4.77 -3.57 11.42
CA LEU A 410 -4.30 -4.82 12.01
C LEU A 410 -2.81 -4.95 11.71
N THR A 411 -2.00 -5.05 12.75
CA THR A 411 -0.57 -5.33 12.63
C THR A 411 -0.28 -6.66 13.31
N CYS A 412 0.33 -7.60 12.60
CA CYS A 412 0.67 -8.93 13.13
C CYS A 412 2.15 -9.22 12.96
N LYS A 413 2.80 -9.63 14.04
CA LYS A 413 4.21 -10.04 14.07
C LYS A 413 4.33 -11.55 14.16
N LEU A 414 5.20 -12.11 13.33
CA LEU A 414 5.60 -13.51 13.37
C LEU A 414 6.51 -13.76 14.59
N LYS A 415 6.13 -14.71 15.43
CA LYS A 415 6.93 -15.19 16.55
C LYS A 415 7.36 -16.62 16.28
N VAL A 416 8.66 -16.89 16.37
CA VAL A 416 9.25 -18.20 16.05
C VAL A 416 10.12 -18.72 17.17
N ASN A 417 10.08 -20.03 17.39
CA ASN A 417 11.00 -20.75 18.25
C ASN A 417 11.62 -21.89 17.46
N LYS A 418 12.94 -21.89 17.37
CA LYS A 418 13.73 -22.94 16.74
C LYS A 418 13.58 -24.28 17.47
N ILE A 419 13.40 -25.35 16.70
CA ILE A 419 13.38 -26.73 17.17
C ILE A 419 14.45 -27.48 16.37
N SER A 420 15.52 -27.89 17.03
CA SER A 420 16.60 -28.65 16.40
C SER A 420 16.08 -30.00 15.91
N ARG A 421 16.52 -30.39 14.71
CA ARG A 421 16.27 -31.73 14.15
C ARG A 421 17.49 -32.61 14.36
N THR A 422 17.28 -33.92 14.48
CA THR A 422 18.38 -34.91 14.57
C THR A 422 19.07 -35.15 13.23
N GLU A 423 18.31 -35.01 12.12
CA GLU A 423 18.80 -35.21 10.76
C GLU A 423 18.40 -34.02 9.88
N LYS A 424 19.35 -33.57 9.05
CA LYS A 424 19.14 -32.53 8.04
C LYS A 424 18.14 -33.02 7.00
N LYS A 425 17.23 -32.15 6.58
CA LYS A 425 16.33 -32.45 5.47
C LYS A 425 17.13 -32.43 4.16
N GLU A 426 17.44 -33.61 3.64
CA GLU A 426 18.07 -33.75 2.33
C GLU A 426 17.02 -33.94 1.23
N TYR A 427 17.27 -33.30 0.09
CA TYR A 427 16.53 -33.53 -1.14
C TYR A 427 17.36 -34.40 -2.08
N THR A 428 16.85 -35.61 -2.34
CA THR A 428 17.50 -36.63 -3.18
C THR A 428 16.85 -36.77 -4.56
N GLY A 429 15.90 -35.88 -4.88
CA GLY A 429 15.21 -35.88 -6.16
C GLY A 429 16.00 -35.21 -7.29
N PRO A 430 15.40 -35.12 -8.49
CA PRO A 430 16.01 -34.43 -9.63
C PRO A 430 16.30 -32.97 -9.29
N THR A 431 17.43 -32.44 -9.76
CA THR A 431 17.77 -31.01 -9.66
C THR A 431 17.61 -30.27 -10.98
N GLU A 432 17.27 -30.97 -12.05
CA GLU A 432 17.08 -30.42 -13.39
C GLU A 432 15.82 -31.00 -14.03
N TRP A 433 15.03 -30.12 -14.64
CA TRP A 433 13.83 -30.46 -15.40
C TRP A 433 13.90 -29.80 -16.77
N THR A 434 13.67 -30.61 -17.80
CA THR A 434 13.80 -30.22 -19.20
C THR A 434 12.44 -30.29 -19.89
N PHE A 435 12.16 -29.30 -20.74
CA PHE A 435 10.87 -29.16 -21.42
C PHE A 435 11.11 -28.99 -22.92
N ASP A 436 10.87 -30.08 -23.67
CA ASP A 436 10.85 -30.07 -25.12
C ASP A 436 9.49 -29.60 -25.66
N TYR A 437 9.44 -29.26 -26.94
CA TYR A 437 8.21 -28.85 -27.60
C TYR A 437 7.22 -30.01 -27.74
N THR A 438 6.00 -29.81 -27.23
CA THR A 438 4.90 -30.80 -27.26
C THR A 438 3.68 -30.34 -28.07
N GLY A 439 3.66 -29.10 -28.55
CA GLY A 439 2.48 -28.48 -29.17
C GLY A 439 1.44 -27.94 -28.18
N GLY A 440 1.71 -27.95 -26.87
CA GLY A 440 0.81 -27.44 -25.84
C GLY A 440 1.52 -26.97 -24.56
N GLU A 441 0.73 -26.46 -23.62
CA GLU A 441 1.23 -26.01 -22.31
C GLU A 441 1.67 -27.21 -21.45
N GLN A 442 2.78 -27.03 -20.75
CA GLN A 442 3.35 -27.98 -19.79
C GLN A 442 3.40 -27.34 -18.41
N THR A 443 3.59 -28.15 -17.36
CA THR A 443 3.63 -27.66 -15.98
C THR A 443 4.84 -28.19 -15.23
N PHE A 444 5.41 -27.35 -14.38
CA PHE A 444 6.42 -27.70 -13.38
C PHE A 444 5.84 -27.47 -11.99
N THR A 445 5.96 -28.45 -11.09
CA THR A 445 5.62 -28.28 -9.67
C THR A 445 6.90 -28.38 -8.86
N ALA A 446 7.23 -27.33 -8.10
CA ALA A 446 8.45 -27.29 -7.31
C ALA A 446 8.41 -28.37 -6.21
N PRO A 447 9.34 -29.34 -6.19
CA PRO A 447 9.31 -30.42 -5.19
C PRO A 447 9.82 -29.97 -3.82
N ILE A 448 10.55 -28.86 -3.76
CA ILE A 448 11.14 -28.29 -2.55
C ILE A 448 11.19 -26.77 -2.66
N THR A 449 11.17 -26.07 -1.52
CA THR A 449 11.41 -24.63 -1.54
C THR A 449 12.88 -24.38 -1.87
N GLY A 450 13.16 -23.39 -2.71
CA GLY A 450 14.54 -23.13 -3.07
C GLY A 450 14.70 -22.06 -4.14
N THR A 451 15.96 -21.84 -4.52
CA THR A 451 16.32 -20.97 -5.64
C THR A 451 16.45 -21.81 -6.90
N TYR A 452 15.67 -21.46 -7.92
CA TYR A 452 15.63 -22.12 -9.21
C TYR A 452 16.15 -21.18 -10.29
N LYS A 453 16.97 -21.71 -11.19
CA LYS A 453 17.33 -21.04 -12.45
C LYS A 453 16.30 -21.42 -13.52
N LEU A 454 15.68 -20.41 -14.11
CA LEU A 454 14.82 -20.55 -15.28
C LEU A 454 15.64 -20.23 -16.53
N GLU A 455 15.52 -21.09 -17.53
CA GLU A 455 16.15 -20.91 -18.84
C GLU A 455 15.12 -21.20 -19.94
N ALA A 456 15.05 -20.32 -20.94
CA ALA A 456 14.13 -20.41 -22.05
C ALA A 456 14.85 -20.12 -23.38
N TRP A 457 14.42 -20.82 -24.42
CA TRP A 457 14.87 -20.64 -25.80
C TRP A 457 13.66 -20.53 -26.72
N GLY A 458 13.55 -19.43 -27.46
CA GLY A 458 12.51 -19.24 -28.47
C GLY A 458 12.73 -20.17 -29.66
N ALA A 459 11.71 -20.35 -30.50
CA ALA A 459 11.82 -21.20 -31.68
C ALA A 459 12.36 -20.44 -32.90
N GLN A 460 12.97 -21.18 -33.82
CA GLN A 460 13.37 -20.67 -35.12
C GLN A 460 12.14 -20.41 -36.01
N GLY A 461 12.21 -19.39 -36.86
CA GLY A 461 11.30 -19.27 -38.01
C GLY A 461 11.47 -20.44 -38.99
N GLY A 462 10.47 -20.66 -39.83
CA GLY A 462 10.57 -21.67 -40.87
C GLY A 462 11.67 -21.31 -41.88
N SER A 463 12.22 -22.36 -42.51
CA SER A 463 13.25 -22.26 -43.52
C SER A 463 12.64 -22.07 -44.90
N GLY A 464 13.35 -21.38 -45.79
CA GLY A 464 13.02 -21.34 -47.21
C GLY A 464 13.75 -22.45 -47.97
N ILE A 465 13.02 -23.25 -48.75
CA ILE A 465 13.55 -24.37 -49.54
C ILE A 465 13.30 -24.11 -51.04
N ASN A 466 14.37 -24.07 -51.84
CA ASN A 466 14.26 -24.02 -53.31
C ASN A 466 14.50 -25.42 -53.93
N THR A 467 13.52 -25.92 -54.70
CA THR A 467 13.54 -27.25 -55.33
C THR A 467 13.77 -27.26 -56.85
N ASN A 468 13.91 -26.09 -57.51
CA ASN A 468 14.02 -26.00 -58.98
C ASN A 468 15.44 -25.71 -59.47
N GLN A 469 16.24 -26.77 -59.66
CA GLN A 469 17.12 -27.04 -60.82
C GLN A 469 18.11 -28.17 -60.48
N GLY A 470 17.77 -29.39 -60.91
CA GLY A 470 18.74 -30.34 -61.48
C GLY A 470 19.84 -30.99 -60.62
N SER A 471 20.34 -30.43 -59.51
CA SER A 471 21.20 -31.22 -58.59
C SER A 471 21.46 -30.70 -57.16
N THR A 472 21.02 -29.50 -56.74
CA THR A 472 21.24 -29.05 -55.34
C THR A 472 20.08 -28.23 -54.76
N ASN A 473 19.47 -28.71 -53.66
CA ASN A 473 18.51 -27.94 -52.88
C ASN A 473 19.25 -26.89 -52.03
N TYR A 474 18.86 -25.62 -52.11
CA TYR A 474 19.37 -24.59 -51.21
C TYR A 474 18.36 -24.35 -50.08
N VAL A 475 18.80 -24.58 -48.83
CA VAL A 475 18.00 -24.36 -47.62
C VAL A 475 18.50 -23.10 -46.93
N ARG A 476 17.62 -22.12 -46.73
CA ARG A 476 17.90 -20.93 -45.92
C ARG A 476 17.12 -21.00 -44.63
N ASN A 477 17.84 -20.98 -43.53
CA ASN A 477 17.26 -20.99 -42.20
C ASN A 477 16.40 -19.74 -41.96
N GLY A 478 15.26 -19.93 -41.30
CA GLY A 478 14.52 -18.84 -40.66
C GLY A 478 15.34 -18.17 -39.57
N GLY A 479 14.90 -17.00 -39.10
CA GLY A 479 15.52 -16.30 -37.98
C GLY A 479 15.61 -17.21 -36.76
N PHE A 480 16.72 -17.16 -36.03
CA PHE A 480 16.93 -18.01 -34.85
C PHE A 480 16.11 -17.52 -33.66
N GLY A 481 15.70 -18.42 -32.76
CA GLY A 481 15.07 -18.03 -31.51
C GLY A 481 16.08 -17.53 -30.47
N GLY A 482 15.67 -16.59 -29.62
CA GLY A 482 16.54 -16.04 -28.57
C GLY A 482 16.70 -16.98 -27.38
N TYR A 483 17.63 -16.63 -26.46
CA TYR A 483 17.81 -17.28 -25.17
C TYR A 483 17.57 -16.29 -24.03
N SER A 484 16.97 -16.74 -22.92
CA SER A 484 16.77 -15.91 -21.73
C SER A 484 16.95 -16.75 -20.47
N SER A 485 17.51 -16.14 -19.42
CA SER A 485 17.67 -16.80 -18.13
C SER A 485 17.52 -15.86 -16.94
N GLY A 486 17.24 -16.43 -15.76
CA GLY A 486 17.23 -15.75 -14.47
C GLY A 486 17.00 -16.71 -13.30
N GLU A 487 17.31 -16.27 -12.09
CA GLU A 487 17.10 -17.02 -10.85
C GLU A 487 15.88 -16.49 -10.07
N ILE A 488 15.08 -17.38 -9.51
CA ILE A 488 13.87 -17.07 -8.73
C ILE A 488 13.76 -17.99 -7.51
N SER A 489 13.27 -17.47 -6.39
CA SER A 489 12.90 -18.30 -5.24
C SER A 489 11.48 -18.84 -5.42
N ILE A 490 11.31 -20.17 -5.40
CA ILE A 490 10.03 -20.84 -5.59
C ILE A 490 9.72 -21.66 -4.34
N LEU A 491 8.49 -21.56 -3.83
CA LEU A 491 8.01 -22.37 -2.71
C LEU A 491 7.67 -23.78 -3.19
N LYS A 492 7.90 -24.78 -2.33
CA LYS A 492 7.41 -26.15 -2.53
C LYS A 492 5.94 -26.16 -2.95
N ASN A 493 5.59 -27.06 -3.87
CA ASN A 493 4.28 -27.24 -4.50
C ASN A 493 3.78 -26.06 -5.36
N SER A 494 4.58 -25.00 -5.54
CA SER A 494 4.23 -23.94 -6.50
C SER A 494 4.25 -24.48 -7.92
N VAL A 495 3.26 -24.09 -8.73
CA VAL A 495 3.13 -24.51 -10.13
C VAL A 495 3.60 -23.39 -11.06
N LEU A 496 4.49 -23.72 -11.99
CA LEU A 496 4.82 -22.89 -13.15
C LEU A 496 4.24 -23.51 -14.42
N TYR A 497 3.77 -22.67 -15.32
CA TYR A 497 3.25 -23.02 -16.63
C TYR A 497 4.30 -22.68 -17.68
N ILE A 498 4.60 -23.65 -18.54
CA ILE A 498 5.67 -23.58 -19.54
C ILE A 498 5.05 -23.78 -20.92
N ASN A 499 5.22 -22.80 -21.79
CA ASN A 499 4.82 -22.90 -23.19
C ASN A 499 6.07 -22.78 -24.05
N ILE A 500 6.41 -23.88 -24.72
CA ILE A 500 7.58 -23.98 -25.59
C ILE A 500 7.19 -23.57 -27.01
N GLY A 501 7.93 -22.64 -27.61
CA GLY A 501 7.68 -22.20 -28.97
C GLY A 501 7.85 -23.33 -29.99
N GLY A 502 6.91 -23.44 -30.93
CA GLY A 502 7.08 -24.32 -32.10
C GLY A 502 7.87 -23.62 -33.20
N GLN A 503 8.66 -24.36 -33.99
CA GLN A 503 9.27 -23.84 -35.20
C GLN A 503 8.18 -23.43 -36.20
N GLY A 504 8.41 -22.35 -36.96
CA GLY A 504 7.55 -21.99 -38.09
C GLY A 504 7.62 -23.04 -39.20
N GLU A 505 6.53 -23.21 -39.95
CA GLU A 505 6.49 -24.16 -41.07
C GLU A 505 7.43 -23.70 -42.20
N ASP A 506 8.23 -24.64 -42.72
CA ASP A 506 9.18 -24.37 -43.81
C ASP A 506 8.43 -24.03 -45.10
N GLY A 507 8.84 -22.95 -45.76
CA GLY A 507 8.30 -22.50 -47.03
C GLY A 507 8.97 -23.20 -48.20
N THR A 508 8.21 -23.84 -49.08
CA THR A 508 8.72 -24.42 -50.33
C THR A 508 8.41 -23.53 -51.52
N SER A 509 9.29 -23.48 -52.52
CA SER A 509 9.08 -22.69 -53.75
C SER A 509 8.03 -23.34 -54.68
N THR A 510 6.75 -23.21 -54.32
CA THR A 510 5.62 -23.69 -55.15
C THR A 510 5.20 -22.64 -56.18
N GLN A 511 4.84 -23.05 -57.40
CA GLN A 511 4.16 -22.17 -58.37
C GLN A 511 2.71 -21.87 -57.98
N ASP A 512 2.19 -22.50 -56.92
CA ASP A 512 0.81 -22.39 -56.50
C ASP A 512 0.50 -21.06 -55.80
N ILE A 513 -0.53 -20.37 -56.31
CA ILE A 513 -1.00 -19.08 -55.81
C ILE A 513 -1.75 -19.26 -54.48
N GLY A 514 -1.31 -18.58 -53.42
CA GLY A 514 -2.04 -18.48 -52.15
C GLY A 514 -1.71 -19.51 -51.06
N VAL A 515 -0.61 -20.27 -51.19
CA VAL A 515 -0.17 -21.24 -50.17
C VAL A 515 0.22 -20.52 -48.86
N LYS A 516 -0.35 -20.98 -47.74
CA LYS A 516 -0.04 -20.49 -46.39
C LYS A 516 0.84 -21.48 -45.65
N PHE A 517 1.88 -20.98 -45.00
CA PHE A 517 2.75 -21.75 -44.13
C PHE A 517 2.49 -21.31 -42.69
N SER A 518 2.19 -22.27 -41.83
CA SER A 518 1.72 -22.03 -40.47
C SER A 518 2.82 -21.41 -39.61
N GLY A 519 2.44 -20.43 -38.80
CA GLY A 519 3.28 -19.94 -37.72
C GLY A 519 3.49 -21.00 -36.63
N GLY A 520 4.62 -20.90 -35.94
CA GLY A 520 4.97 -21.76 -34.82
C GLY A 520 4.07 -21.54 -33.61
N TYR A 521 3.82 -22.61 -32.84
CA TYR A 521 3.01 -22.56 -31.62
C TYR A 521 3.51 -21.50 -30.63
N ASN A 522 2.59 -20.91 -29.87
CA ASN A 522 2.83 -19.80 -28.95
C ASN A 522 3.29 -18.50 -29.64
N GLY A 523 2.65 -18.20 -30.78
CA GLY A 523 2.58 -16.84 -31.31
C GLY A 523 3.39 -16.55 -32.57
N GLY A 524 3.87 -17.54 -33.32
CA GLY A 524 4.42 -17.30 -34.65
C GLY A 524 3.33 -16.87 -35.63
N GLY A 525 3.63 -15.89 -36.49
CA GLY A 525 2.74 -15.46 -37.57
C GLY A 525 2.79 -16.42 -38.76
N ASN A 526 1.69 -16.52 -39.50
CA ASN A 526 1.60 -17.30 -40.73
C ASN A 526 2.33 -16.60 -41.88
N GLY A 527 3.05 -17.35 -42.70
CA GLY A 527 3.61 -16.87 -43.96
C GLY A 527 2.66 -17.13 -45.14
N LEU A 528 2.74 -16.30 -46.18
CA LEU A 528 2.06 -16.50 -47.46
C LEU A 528 3.15 -16.60 -48.53
N TYR A 529 3.21 -17.73 -49.24
CA TYR A 529 4.28 -18.14 -50.15
C TYR A 529 5.67 -18.35 -49.50
N TYR A 530 5.96 -17.69 -48.39
CA TYR A 530 7.16 -17.86 -47.58
C TYR A 530 6.83 -18.49 -46.24
N SER A 531 7.88 -18.92 -45.54
CA SER A 531 7.77 -19.67 -44.29
C SER A 531 7.09 -18.90 -43.16
N GLY A 532 6.54 -19.66 -42.21
CA GLY A 532 5.95 -19.12 -40.99
C GLY A 532 7.00 -18.60 -39.99
N GLY A 533 6.59 -17.70 -39.10
CA GLY A 533 7.42 -17.24 -37.99
C GLY A 533 7.48 -18.25 -36.85
N GLY A 534 8.57 -18.28 -36.11
CA GLY A 534 8.77 -19.15 -34.95
C GLY A 534 8.04 -18.65 -33.71
N GLY A 535 7.59 -19.57 -32.87
CA GLY A 535 6.92 -19.28 -31.61
C GLY A 535 7.84 -18.78 -30.50
N ALA A 536 7.28 -18.04 -29.54
CA ALA A 536 7.99 -17.67 -28.31
C ALA A 536 8.00 -18.84 -27.32
N THR A 537 9.02 -18.89 -26.46
CA THR A 537 9.00 -19.75 -25.26
C THR A 537 8.84 -18.88 -24.02
N HIS A 538 7.91 -19.22 -23.13
CA HIS A 538 7.74 -18.47 -21.87
C HIS A 538 7.41 -19.37 -20.68
N ILE A 539 7.71 -18.85 -19.49
CA ILE A 539 7.38 -19.46 -18.21
C ILE A 539 6.61 -18.44 -17.37
N ALA A 540 5.48 -18.87 -16.78
CA ALA A 540 4.57 -18.01 -16.02
C ALA A 540 4.03 -18.71 -14.77
N THR A 541 3.53 -17.93 -13.81
CA THR A 541 2.79 -18.43 -12.63
C THR A 541 1.28 -18.51 -12.88
N LYS A 542 0.83 -18.23 -14.11
CA LYS A 542 -0.56 -18.31 -14.54
C LYS A 542 -0.64 -19.04 -15.88
N SER A 543 -1.61 -19.97 -15.99
CA SER A 543 -1.87 -20.74 -17.21
C SER A 543 -2.30 -19.84 -18.37
N GLY A 544 -1.87 -20.20 -19.58
CA GLY A 544 -2.28 -19.58 -20.84
C GLY A 544 -1.12 -19.40 -21.81
N ILE A 545 -1.42 -19.46 -23.11
CA ILE A 545 -0.49 -19.03 -24.16
C ILE A 545 -0.14 -17.55 -23.99
N LEU A 546 1.02 -17.12 -24.48
CA LEU A 546 1.59 -15.80 -24.17
C LEU A 546 0.61 -14.66 -24.48
N SER A 547 -0.01 -14.69 -25.67
CA SER A 547 -0.98 -13.66 -26.08
C SER A 547 -2.21 -13.52 -25.17
N SER A 548 -2.59 -14.58 -24.45
CA SER A 548 -3.73 -14.55 -23.54
C SER A 548 -3.44 -13.80 -22.22
N LEU A 549 -2.15 -13.59 -21.91
CA LEU A 549 -1.67 -12.99 -20.66
C LEU A 549 -1.47 -11.47 -20.72
N HIS A 550 -1.98 -10.77 -21.75
CA HIS A 550 -1.79 -9.32 -21.93
C HIS A 550 -2.29 -8.47 -20.74
N ASN A 551 -3.36 -8.89 -20.06
CA ASN A 551 -3.87 -8.24 -18.84
C ASN A 551 -3.27 -8.82 -17.55
N SER A 552 -2.23 -9.64 -17.65
CA SER A 552 -1.67 -10.43 -16.54
C SER A 552 -0.14 -10.51 -16.63
N ILE A 553 0.51 -9.45 -17.10
CA ILE A 553 1.96 -9.38 -17.33
C ILE A 553 2.77 -9.71 -16.07
N ASN A 554 2.29 -9.34 -14.87
CA ASN A 554 2.97 -9.62 -13.60
C ASN A 554 3.14 -11.13 -13.31
N TYR A 555 2.35 -12.00 -13.96
CA TYR A 555 2.47 -13.45 -13.83
C TYR A 555 3.48 -14.06 -14.81
N ILE A 556 3.97 -13.30 -15.80
CA ILE A 556 4.97 -13.75 -16.76
C ILE A 556 6.34 -13.57 -16.12
N LEU A 557 7.09 -14.65 -15.97
CA LEU A 557 8.42 -14.61 -15.38
C LEU A 557 9.46 -14.29 -16.44
N ILE A 558 9.48 -15.07 -17.52
CA ILE A 558 10.50 -14.97 -18.57
C ILE A 558 9.93 -15.32 -19.95
N VAL A 559 10.40 -14.63 -21.00
CA VAL A 559 10.06 -14.89 -22.40
C VAL A 559 11.32 -14.86 -23.26
N SER A 560 11.46 -15.83 -24.15
CA SER A 560 12.43 -15.83 -25.24
C SER A 560 11.69 -15.80 -26.58
N GLY A 561 11.92 -14.74 -27.35
CA GLY A 561 11.24 -14.54 -28.64
C GLY A 561 11.70 -15.52 -29.71
N GLY A 562 10.77 -15.92 -30.57
CA GLY A 562 11.02 -16.70 -31.78
C GLY A 562 11.45 -15.82 -32.97
N GLY A 563 12.15 -16.41 -33.93
CA GLY A 563 12.60 -15.71 -35.13
C GLY A 563 11.53 -15.62 -36.22
N GLY A 564 11.67 -14.63 -37.11
CA GLY A 564 10.79 -14.47 -38.27
C GLY A 564 11.07 -15.49 -39.37
N GLY A 565 10.08 -15.73 -40.23
CA GLY A 565 10.22 -16.60 -41.39
C GLY A 565 11.14 -16.02 -42.47
N THR A 566 11.75 -16.92 -43.25
CA THR A 566 12.65 -16.68 -44.39
C THR A 566 11.97 -16.98 -45.74
N SER A 567 12.53 -16.45 -46.84
CA SER A 567 12.12 -16.77 -48.21
C SER A 567 13.15 -17.61 -48.99
N ALA A 568 12.68 -18.34 -50.00
CA ALA A 568 13.52 -18.93 -51.04
C ALA A 568 12.84 -18.84 -52.41
N HIS A 569 13.39 -18.03 -53.31
CA HIS A 569 12.80 -17.83 -54.63
C HIS A 569 13.21 -18.89 -55.66
N TYR A 570 12.26 -19.37 -56.48
CA TYR A 570 12.46 -20.45 -57.47
C TYR A 570 13.47 -20.14 -58.61
N LEU A 571 13.54 -18.89 -59.10
CA LEU A 571 14.48 -18.45 -60.16
C LEU A 571 15.92 -18.17 -59.69
N GLY A 572 16.24 -18.33 -58.40
CA GLY A 572 17.61 -18.11 -57.88
C GLY A 572 18.09 -16.64 -57.83
N GLY A 573 17.26 -15.67 -58.22
CA GLY A 573 17.64 -14.25 -58.36
C GLY A 573 17.39 -13.34 -57.15
N GLY A 574 17.09 -13.89 -55.95
CA GLY A 574 17.03 -13.10 -54.71
C GLY A 574 16.41 -13.84 -53.52
N TYR A 575 16.76 -13.42 -52.30
CA TYR A 575 16.23 -13.98 -51.04
C TYR A 575 16.24 -12.96 -49.91
N CYS A 576 15.44 -13.21 -48.88
CA CYS A 576 15.51 -12.47 -47.63
C CYS A 576 15.71 -13.43 -46.45
N ILE A 577 16.28 -12.93 -45.37
CA ILE A 577 16.52 -13.68 -44.13
C ILE A 577 15.60 -13.10 -43.05
N GLY A 578 14.83 -13.97 -42.40
CA GLY A 578 14.00 -13.62 -41.25
C GLY A 578 14.82 -13.14 -40.08
N GLY A 579 14.32 -12.14 -39.35
CA GLY A 579 15.01 -11.59 -38.20
C GLY A 579 15.02 -12.57 -37.01
N SER A 580 16.16 -12.75 -36.36
CA SER A 580 16.25 -13.56 -35.14
C SER A 580 15.48 -12.94 -33.98
N GLY A 581 14.86 -13.77 -33.14
CA GLY A 581 14.12 -13.36 -31.96
C GLY A 581 14.99 -13.18 -30.70
N GLY A 582 14.40 -12.60 -29.66
CA GLY A 582 15.01 -12.42 -28.35
C GLY A 582 15.57 -11.02 -28.09
N GLY A 583 16.14 -10.85 -26.89
CA GLY A 583 16.69 -9.59 -26.42
C GLY A 583 15.66 -8.50 -26.14
N ILE A 584 16.15 -7.29 -25.87
CA ILE A 584 15.34 -6.07 -25.73
C ILE A 584 14.55 -5.77 -27.02
N GLN A 585 15.11 -6.17 -28.15
CA GLN A 585 14.52 -6.02 -29.47
C GLN A 585 14.90 -7.21 -30.37
N GLY A 586 13.88 -7.89 -30.91
CA GLY A 586 14.04 -8.87 -31.97
C GLY A 586 14.58 -8.21 -33.23
N GLN A 587 15.36 -8.94 -34.01
CA GLN A 587 16.01 -8.40 -35.19
C GLN A 587 15.02 -8.18 -36.34
N ALA A 588 15.33 -7.20 -37.18
CA ALA A 588 14.65 -6.96 -38.43
C ALA A 588 14.96 -8.06 -39.45
N GLY A 589 14.01 -8.37 -40.32
CA GLY A 589 14.30 -9.13 -41.55
C GLY A 589 15.12 -8.27 -42.51
N TYR A 590 15.99 -8.88 -43.31
CA TYR A 590 16.83 -8.16 -44.28
C TYR A 590 16.92 -8.87 -45.64
N ASN A 591 17.17 -8.07 -46.68
CA ASN A 591 17.40 -8.58 -48.03
C ASN A 591 18.82 -9.16 -48.14
N GLY A 592 18.92 -10.40 -48.60
CA GLY A 592 20.18 -11.11 -48.81
C GLY A 592 21.10 -10.46 -49.84
N ASP A 593 20.56 -9.74 -50.82
CA ASP A 593 21.35 -9.17 -51.94
C ASP A 593 21.85 -7.74 -51.68
N SER A 594 21.18 -6.97 -50.81
CA SER A 594 21.49 -5.55 -50.59
C SER A 594 21.80 -5.16 -49.14
N THR A 595 21.67 -6.07 -48.17
CA THR A 595 21.83 -5.81 -46.71
C THR A 595 20.95 -4.68 -46.14
N THR A 596 19.98 -4.17 -46.91
CA THR A 596 19.02 -3.17 -46.43
C THR A 596 17.99 -3.83 -45.53
N TYR A 597 17.86 -3.38 -44.28
CA TYR A 597 16.85 -3.84 -43.32
C TYR A 597 15.45 -3.39 -43.76
N LEU A 598 14.49 -4.32 -43.74
CA LEU A 598 13.22 -4.14 -44.45
C LEU A 598 12.06 -3.69 -43.56
N GLU A 599 12.16 -3.83 -42.23
CA GLU A 599 11.34 -3.16 -41.20
C GLU A 599 11.81 -3.64 -39.81
N ASN A 600 11.68 -2.80 -38.77
CA ASN A 600 12.17 -3.08 -37.42
C ASN A 600 11.55 -4.37 -36.83
N GLY A 601 12.35 -5.23 -36.21
CA GLY A 601 11.83 -6.26 -35.32
C GLY A 601 11.19 -5.63 -34.07
N SER A 602 10.48 -6.44 -33.27
CA SER A 602 9.71 -5.93 -32.13
C SER A 602 10.59 -5.66 -30.91
N SER A 603 10.30 -4.61 -30.15
CA SER A 603 10.88 -4.34 -28.83
C SER A 603 9.98 -4.91 -27.71
N GLN A 604 10.37 -4.70 -26.46
CA GLN A 604 9.50 -5.00 -25.31
C GLN A 604 8.30 -4.07 -25.14
N THR A 605 8.22 -2.99 -25.92
CA THR A 605 7.17 -1.96 -25.80
C THR A 605 6.42 -1.72 -27.10
N ASN A 606 6.90 -2.27 -28.22
CA ASN A 606 6.33 -2.02 -29.54
C ASN A 606 6.57 -3.23 -30.47
N GLY A 607 5.59 -3.55 -31.31
CA GLY A 607 5.64 -4.69 -32.24
C GLY A 607 4.30 -4.83 -32.95
N PHE A 608 3.99 -6.01 -33.48
CA PHE A 608 2.67 -6.28 -34.04
C PHE A 608 1.62 -6.39 -32.92
N SER A 609 1.76 -7.41 -32.08
CA SER A 609 0.85 -7.63 -30.96
C SER A 609 1.56 -8.34 -29.81
N PHE A 610 0.98 -8.23 -28.62
CA PHE A 610 1.47 -8.92 -27.43
C PHE A 610 1.38 -10.44 -27.63
N GLY A 611 2.51 -11.13 -27.50
CA GLY A 611 2.54 -12.59 -27.64
C GLY A 611 2.25 -13.15 -29.03
N LYS A 612 2.15 -12.31 -30.08
CA LYS A 612 1.89 -12.75 -31.46
C LYS A 612 2.70 -11.97 -32.48
N GLY A 613 3.36 -12.68 -33.38
CA GLY A 613 3.94 -12.17 -34.62
C GLY A 613 2.85 -11.87 -35.65
N GLU A 614 3.17 -10.98 -36.59
CA GLU A 614 2.25 -10.59 -37.65
C GLU A 614 2.09 -11.72 -38.68
N ASP A 615 0.84 -12.01 -39.00
CA ASP A 615 0.50 -12.82 -40.16
C ASP A 615 0.81 -12.03 -41.44
N SER A 616 1.35 -12.74 -42.42
CA SER A 616 1.52 -12.24 -43.78
C SER A 616 0.22 -11.62 -44.31
N GLN A 617 0.31 -10.39 -44.80
CA GLN A 617 -0.81 -9.71 -45.47
C GLN A 617 -0.81 -10.08 -46.96
N ASN A 618 -2.00 -10.35 -47.52
CA ASN A 618 -2.18 -10.67 -48.93
C ASN A 618 -2.18 -9.37 -49.76
N PRO A 619 -1.12 -9.04 -50.52
CA PRO A 619 -1.16 -7.88 -51.36
C PRO A 619 -1.92 -8.22 -52.63
N SER A 620 -2.79 -7.32 -53.06
CA SER A 620 -3.50 -7.34 -54.34
C SER A 620 -2.57 -7.41 -55.59
N SER A 621 -1.25 -7.44 -55.39
CA SER A 621 -0.18 -7.51 -56.39
C SER A 621 0.58 -8.85 -56.46
N GLY A 622 0.19 -9.90 -55.72
CA GLY A 622 0.83 -11.22 -55.82
C GLY A 622 2.23 -11.33 -55.21
N CYS A 623 2.60 -10.43 -54.29
CA CYS A 623 3.88 -10.48 -53.57
C CYS A 623 3.86 -11.46 -52.39
N ALA A 624 4.95 -12.20 -52.23
CA ALA A 624 5.18 -13.19 -51.17
C ALA A 624 5.73 -12.57 -49.88
N THR A 625 5.24 -12.95 -48.69
CA THR A 625 5.71 -12.39 -47.40
C THR A 625 5.75 -13.45 -46.29
N ALA A 626 6.77 -13.38 -45.43
CA ALA A 626 6.96 -14.35 -44.35
C ALA A 626 6.17 -13.99 -43.08
N GLY A 627 5.98 -14.95 -42.18
CA GLY A 627 5.36 -14.70 -40.88
C GLY A 627 6.32 -14.09 -39.85
N GLY A 628 5.85 -13.16 -39.02
CA GLY A 628 6.61 -12.58 -37.92
C GLY A 628 6.86 -13.55 -36.76
N GLY A 629 8.00 -13.44 -36.08
CA GLY A 629 8.30 -14.27 -34.91
C GLY A 629 7.48 -13.87 -33.68
N GLY A 630 7.03 -14.83 -32.88
CA GLY A 630 6.36 -14.59 -31.61
C GLY A 630 7.31 -14.05 -30.55
N GLY A 631 6.85 -13.22 -29.63
CA GLY A 631 7.68 -12.67 -28.55
C GLY A 631 6.83 -11.95 -27.52
N PHE A 632 7.46 -11.28 -26.54
CA PHE A 632 6.73 -10.44 -25.60
C PHE A 632 5.86 -9.42 -26.35
N TYR A 633 6.45 -8.80 -27.38
CA TYR A 633 5.73 -8.41 -28.58
C TYR A 633 6.28 -9.22 -29.76
N GLY A 634 5.42 -9.59 -30.70
CA GLY A 634 5.85 -10.30 -31.90
C GLY A 634 6.32 -9.37 -33.00
N GLY A 635 7.20 -9.91 -33.85
CA GLY A 635 7.78 -9.23 -34.99
C GLY A 635 6.75 -8.90 -36.07
N LYS A 636 7.02 -7.82 -36.81
CA LYS A 636 6.15 -7.31 -37.88
C LYS A 636 6.47 -7.94 -39.22
N SER A 637 5.46 -7.98 -40.08
CA SER A 637 5.59 -8.31 -41.50
C SER A 637 5.70 -7.01 -42.31
N PRO A 638 6.56 -6.94 -43.35
CA PRO A 638 6.73 -5.73 -44.15
C PRO A 638 5.43 -5.26 -44.82
N THR A 639 5.21 -3.94 -44.86
CA THR A 639 3.95 -3.33 -45.35
C THR A 639 4.05 -2.59 -46.68
N ASN A 640 5.26 -2.25 -47.15
CA ASN A 640 5.48 -1.50 -48.40
C ASN A 640 6.12 -2.38 -49.51
N PHE A 641 5.32 -2.82 -50.47
CA PHE A 641 5.73 -3.71 -51.56
C PHE A 641 6.14 -2.92 -52.80
N SER A 642 7.44 -2.73 -53.06
CA SER A 642 7.91 -2.19 -54.35
C SER A 642 8.40 -3.27 -55.32
N THR A 643 8.86 -4.43 -54.83
CA THR A 643 9.26 -5.60 -55.64
C THR A 643 9.13 -6.91 -54.82
N SER A 644 8.84 -8.03 -55.47
CA SER A 644 8.41 -9.32 -54.89
C SER A 644 9.48 -10.15 -54.14
N TRP A 645 10.65 -9.58 -53.84
CA TRP A 645 11.86 -10.34 -53.47
C TRP A 645 12.36 -10.08 -52.03
N ASN A 646 11.72 -9.16 -51.30
CA ASN A 646 12.31 -8.49 -50.14
C ASN A 646 11.37 -8.44 -48.91
N SER A 647 10.63 -9.50 -48.59
CA SER A 647 9.57 -9.41 -47.57
C SER A 647 9.65 -10.48 -46.48
N CYS A 648 10.78 -10.49 -45.77
CA CYS A 648 10.96 -11.32 -44.58
C CYS A 648 10.65 -10.51 -43.32
N SER A 649 10.17 -11.21 -42.31
CA SER A 649 9.58 -10.60 -41.13
C SER A 649 10.55 -10.56 -39.97
N GLY A 650 10.30 -9.64 -39.05
CA GLY A 650 11.12 -9.48 -37.84
C GLY A 650 10.93 -10.62 -36.84
N GLY A 651 11.92 -10.80 -35.97
CA GLY A 651 11.83 -11.66 -34.80
C GLY A 651 11.06 -10.99 -33.65
N GLY A 652 10.52 -11.81 -32.76
CA GLY A 652 9.84 -11.36 -31.54
C GLY A 652 10.82 -10.96 -30.44
N SER A 653 10.42 -10.07 -29.52
CA SER A 653 11.25 -9.65 -28.37
C SER A 653 11.25 -10.68 -27.24
N GLY A 654 12.31 -10.67 -26.42
CA GLY A 654 12.35 -11.39 -25.13
C GLY A 654 11.84 -10.52 -23.97
N TYR A 655 11.69 -11.12 -22.78
CA TYR A 655 11.30 -10.41 -21.55
C TYR A 655 11.91 -11.05 -20.30
N ILE A 656 12.52 -10.22 -19.45
CA ILE A 656 13.05 -10.55 -18.11
C ILE A 656 12.72 -9.46 -17.08
N GLY A 657 11.68 -8.66 -17.35
CA GLY A 657 11.34 -7.48 -16.54
C GLY A 657 10.73 -7.80 -15.17
N ASN A 658 10.33 -9.05 -14.92
CA ASN A 658 9.70 -9.45 -13.67
C ASN A 658 10.66 -9.21 -12.48
N THR A 659 10.14 -8.57 -11.42
CA THR A 659 10.92 -8.21 -10.23
C THR A 659 11.28 -9.41 -9.35
N LEU A 660 10.58 -10.54 -9.51
CA LEU A 660 10.90 -11.80 -8.83
C LEU A 660 12.18 -12.46 -9.34
N LEU A 661 12.66 -12.08 -10.54
CA LEU A 661 13.90 -12.60 -11.11
C LEU A 661 15.11 -11.79 -10.66
N SER A 662 16.16 -12.53 -10.27
CA SER A 662 17.52 -12.07 -10.02
C SER A 662 18.49 -12.72 -11.02
N LYS A 663 19.75 -12.26 -11.06
CA LYS A 663 20.82 -12.78 -11.95
C LYS A 663 20.35 -13.11 -13.39
N LYS A 664 19.63 -12.16 -14.00
CA LYS A 664 18.91 -12.34 -15.26
C LYS A 664 19.64 -11.75 -16.46
N GLY A 665 19.38 -12.31 -17.64
CA GLY A 665 19.94 -11.85 -18.92
C GLY A 665 19.35 -12.57 -20.12
N MET A 666 19.35 -11.88 -21.26
CA MET A 666 18.92 -12.39 -22.56
C MET A 666 20.10 -12.41 -23.53
N TYR A 667 20.08 -13.36 -24.46
CA TYR A 667 21.04 -13.46 -25.55
C TYR A 667 20.29 -13.61 -26.86
N CYS A 668 20.73 -12.89 -27.89
CA CYS A 668 20.15 -12.97 -29.22
C CYS A 668 21.23 -12.86 -30.30
N TYR A 669 20.91 -13.40 -31.49
CA TYR A 669 21.84 -13.48 -32.59
C TYR A 669 22.06 -12.11 -33.25
N ASN A 670 23.29 -11.60 -33.24
CA ASN A 670 23.70 -10.34 -33.86
C ASN A 670 22.72 -9.18 -33.59
N CYS A 671 22.40 -8.96 -32.32
CA CYS A 671 21.30 -8.09 -31.92
C CYS A 671 21.73 -6.86 -31.12
N THR A 672 20.76 -5.97 -30.91
CA THR A 672 20.89 -4.78 -30.08
C THR A 672 21.09 -5.15 -28.61
N GLU A 673 22.17 -4.67 -28.02
CA GLU A 673 22.53 -4.93 -26.63
C GLU A 673 21.85 -3.94 -25.66
N SER A 674 21.80 -4.32 -24.39
CA SER A 674 21.32 -3.46 -23.30
C SER A 674 21.98 -3.86 -21.99
N SER A 675 22.37 -2.86 -21.20
CA SER A 675 22.97 -3.02 -19.86
C SER A 675 21.98 -2.94 -18.71
N GLU A 676 20.76 -2.46 -18.96
CA GLU A 676 19.74 -2.25 -17.92
C GLU A 676 19.24 -3.58 -17.34
N ILE A 677 19.06 -3.67 -16.02
CA ILE A 677 18.77 -4.94 -15.32
C ILE A 677 17.49 -5.63 -15.85
N SER A 678 16.46 -4.85 -16.19
CA SER A 678 15.17 -5.36 -16.68
C SER A 678 15.17 -5.74 -18.16
N THR A 679 16.18 -5.32 -18.92
CA THR A 679 16.29 -5.55 -20.38
C THR A 679 17.65 -6.10 -20.81
N LYS A 680 18.48 -6.54 -19.85
CA LYS A 680 19.88 -6.92 -20.08
C LYS A 680 19.99 -7.90 -21.24
N THR A 681 20.65 -7.45 -22.31
CA THR A 681 20.76 -8.17 -23.57
C THR A 681 22.21 -8.19 -24.02
N ILE A 682 22.70 -9.38 -24.36
CA ILE A 682 24.05 -9.60 -24.86
C ILE A 682 23.95 -10.20 -26.26
N SER A 683 24.65 -9.62 -27.23
CA SER A 683 24.68 -10.13 -28.60
C SER A 683 25.57 -11.36 -28.68
N THR A 684 25.17 -12.36 -29.45
CA THR A 684 25.95 -13.59 -29.67
C THR A 684 25.97 -13.94 -31.16
N THR A 685 27.04 -14.59 -31.61
CA THR A 685 27.10 -15.25 -32.92
C THR A 685 26.87 -16.76 -32.81
N CYS A 686 26.70 -17.28 -31.59
CA CYS A 686 26.47 -18.70 -31.37
C CYS A 686 25.03 -19.08 -31.71
N THR A 687 24.88 -20.14 -32.51
CA THR A 687 23.60 -20.79 -32.80
C THR A 687 23.73 -22.29 -32.60
N SER A 688 22.67 -22.94 -32.12
CA SER A 688 22.72 -24.37 -31.80
C SER A 688 21.34 -25.03 -31.93
N ALA A 689 21.30 -26.22 -32.52
CA ALA A 689 20.11 -27.08 -32.54
C ALA A 689 19.86 -27.70 -31.15
N THR A 690 20.93 -27.99 -30.41
CA THR A 690 20.85 -28.40 -29.01
C THR A 690 20.69 -27.19 -28.10
N PRO A 691 19.94 -27.27 -26.98
CA PRO A 691 19.84 -26.18 -26.02
C PRO A 691 21.20 -25.87 -25.38
N THR A 692 21.87 -24.85 -25.90
CA THR A 692 23.19 -24.41 -25.42
C THR A 692 23.05 -23.03 -24.78
N VAL A 693 23.56 -22.91 -23.55
CA VAL A 693 23.56 -21.66 -22.78
C VAL A 693 24.19 -20.55 -23.61
N ASN A 694 23.55 -19.38 -23.65
CA ASN A 694 24.00 -18.17 -24.38
C ASN A 694 24.04 -18.29 -25.91
N CYS A 695 23.46 -19.34 -26.49
CA CYS A 695 23.34 -19.52 -27.94
C CYS A 695 21.89 -19.34 -28.38
N SER A 696 21.70 -18.76 -29.56
CA SER A 696 20.37 -18.69 -30.19
C SER A 696 19.96 -20.08 -30.69
N LYS A 697 18.66 -20.38 -30.63
CA LYS A 697 18.12 -21.73 -30.87
C LYS A 697 17.74 -21.94 -32.33
N GLN A 698 18.16 -23.08 -32.87
CA GLN A 698 17.69 -23.63 -34.14
C GLN A 698 16.59 -24.66 -33.88
N GLY A 699 15.59 -24.74 -34.75
CA GLY A 699 14.41 -25.60 -34.60
C GLY A 699 13.44 -25.13 -33.52
N ASN A 700 12.71 -26.08 -32.92
CA ASN A 700 11.77 -25.80 -31.83
C ASN A 700 12.45 -25.13 -30.63
N GLY A 701 11.65 -24.39 -29.86
CA GLY A 701 12.08 -23.82 -28.59
C GLY A 701 12.41 -24.90 -27.54
N TYR A 702 12.83 -24.45 -26.37
CA TYR A 702 13.17 -25.32 -25.24
C TYR A 702 13.09 -24.55 -23.93
N ALA A 703 12.84 -25.23 -22.82
CA ALA A 703 13.03 -24.64 -21.50
C ALA A 703 13.72 -25.62 -20.55
N ARG A 704 14.43 -25.06 -19.57
CA ARG A 704 15.07 -25.80 -18.49
C ARG A 704 14.88 -25.08 -17.18
N ILE A 705 14.61 -25.86 -16.13
CA ILE A 705 14.52 -25.38 -14.76
C ILE A 705 15.54 -26.16 -13.95
N THR A 706 16.39 -25.46 -13.20
CA THR A 706 17.44 -26.09 -12.39
C THR A 706 17.35 -25.62 -10.95
N LEU A 707 17.26 -26.53 -9.99
CA LEU A 707 17.38 -26.23 -8.56
C LEU A 707 18.85 -25.93 -8.23
N ILE A 708 19.11 -24.71 -7.75
CA ILE A 708 20.46 -24.23 -7.44
C ILE A 708 20.81 -24.44 -5.97
N SER A 709 19.86 -24.13 -5.08
CA SER A 709 19.99 -24.31 -3.63
C SER A 709 18.61 -24.40 -2.99
N TYR A 710 18.52 -25.06 -1.85
CA TYR A 710 17.31 -25.21 -1.03
C TYR A 710 17.66 -25.16 0.45
#